data_AF-A0A0R3EUA1-F1
#
_entry.id   AF-A0A0R3EUA1-F1
#
_cell.length_a   1.000
_cell.length_b   1.000
_cell.length_c   1.000
_cell.angle_alpha   90.00
_cell.angle_beta   90.00
_cell.angle_gamma   90.00
#
_symmetry.space_group_name_H-M   'P 1'
#
loop_
_entity.id
_entity.type
_entity.pdbx_description
1 polymer ?
#
loop_
_entity_poly.entity_id
_entity_poly.type
_entity_poly.pdbx_seq_one_letter_code
_entity_poly.pdbx_strand_id
1 'polypeptide(L)'
;MFGLRFSTPRIVTVCLVSMAWLAATVGRLHPAAVVVVPMVLSVLVFVTIYHVAVTHWTLTWWGWRQSRTQIPSAPPLAVDVFIDDTAIGVVEENEQMVTLIELHSDPLAPAVVTDTEERTANKLAMADLAEIISEVLDVRIDTADFLCNGFRAAGGFAGLYQQMTGPTVGPAQRRSWIILRTQLLNNLTAIDRRGGDAKAARKVAAATCLRVADTLARSGIDARPADAATIDAVNDELRDDPPAADHWSHLESRNSFTGVYHADPDHVDVDSPQWWTWSVSQEVTTLVRLTPSATDTTRIAALVRYRTSAPTPAPPVSRLGPLYGVQSAMWQQFRVGYLPTVAPIPSAALTSKNPKLPFGPAGPLIGQIGDPLDHSYAHLPLAGPITVLCQSPTLLKQIALRATTTGRPLVVVSDEPEAWRPIVSMATSGVILDRYPAHWRAIEPDDDDSAADGDTATSAPTPGPDIDPRAILVIDTDEDWPENLPQVTILTGDEACDSDVELVDTDDKQGFTLKIRTGMTARVRSAPAHEERRILGVNPPTTPISVSPPAPRPPVEAPRDISPVSDTGGHLTAEAAAQEQPASSMTTSQHSPSTSDRVQHEQISDQQPHLRFEPIAKDDTSDTGPLPQRSAPTPSNPPQVQPHQSAIPHTPAASPGQKTDWASAVQRMRRANGRHRAPDDPEHHPSITEEPIPRPQPADTQAPTRPNDQ
;
A
#
# COMPACT_ATOMS: atom_id res chain seq x y z
N MET A 1 -4.70 -27.16 -15.09
CA MET A 1 -3.36 -26.58 -15.35
C MET A 1 -3.14 -26.45 -16.85
N PHE A 2 -3.05 -27.57 -17.57
CA PHE A 2 -3.28 -27.60 -19.03
C PHE A 2 -4.79 -27.65 -19.34
N GLY A 3 -5.15 -27.25 -20.55
CA GLY A 3 -6.50 -27.39 -21.13
C GLY A 3 -6.50 -27.08 -22.62
N LEU A 4 -7.54 -27.46 -23.36
CA LEU A 4 -7.67 -27.19 -24.79
C LEU A 4 -8.68 -26.05 -25.03
N ARG A 5 -8.33 -25.05 -25.85
CA ARG A 5 -9.26 -23.99 -26.29
C ARG A 5 -9.39 -23.99 -27.81
N PHE A 6 -10.46 -24.63 -28.28
CA PHE A 6 -10.92 -24.57 -29.66
C PHE A 6 -11.63 -23.24 -29.92
N SER A 7 -11.31 -22.59 -31.03
CA SER A 7 -12.11 -21.50 -31.58
C SER A 7 -12.11 -21.57 -33.10
N THR A 8 -13.22 -21.17 -33.73
CA THR A 8 -13.42 -21.24 -35.18
C THR A 8 -12.24 -20.69 -36.00
N PRO A 9 -11.71 -19.47 -35.74
CA PRO A 9 -10.56 -18.97 -36.49
C PRO A 9 -9.29 -19.84 -36.30
N ARG A 10 -9.02 -20.34 -35.09
CA ARG A 10 -7.85 -21.21 -34.84
C ARG A 10 -7.94 -22.53 -35.58
N ILE A 11 -9.13 -23.13 -35.64
CA ILE A 11 -9.38 -24.36 -36.41
C ILE A 11 -9.12 -24.08 -37.90
N VAL A 12 -9.69 -23.01 -38.46
CA VAL A 12 -9.50 -22.62 -39.86
C VAL A 12 -8.01 -22.38 -40.17
N THR A 13 -7.28 -21.63 -39.33
CA THR A 13 -5.84 -21.39 -39.53
C THR A 13 -5.03 -22.70 -39.50
N VAL A 14 -5.25 -23.58 -38.52
CA VAL A 14 -4.52 -24.86 -38.43
C VAL A 14 -4.84 -25.76 -39.63
N CYS A 15 -6.11 -25.83 -40.05
CA CYS A 15 -6.50 -26.60 -41.24
C CYS A 15 -5.85 -26.05 -42.51
N LEU A 16 -5.88 -24.73 -42.75
CA LEU A 16 -5.29 -24.12 -43.94
C LEU A 16 -3.77 -24.30 -43.99
N VAL A 17 -3.06 -24.07 -42.88
CA VAL A 17 -1.60 -24.25 -42.81
C VAL A 17 -1.22 -25.73 -42.96
N SER A 18 -2.00 -26.65 -42.37
CA SER A 18 -1.77 -28.10 -42.52
C SER A 18 -1.98 -28.57 -43.97
N MET A 19 -3.02 -28.07 -44.63
CA MET A 19 -3.30 -28.38 -46.05
C MET A 19 -2.22 -27.81 -46.98
N ALA A 20 -1.75 -26.58 -46.72
CA ALA A 20 -0.65 -25.99 -47.48
C ALA A 20 0.67 -26.74 -47.27
N TRP A 21 0.98 -27.15 -46.04
CA TRP A 21 2.14 -27.97 -45.71
C TRP A 21 2.11 -29.34 -46.41
N LEU A 22 0.96 -30.03 -46.36
CA LEU A 22 0.74 -31.28 -47.10
C LEU A 22 0.97 -31.09 -48.60
N ALA A 23 0.32 -30.10 -49.22
CA ALA A 23 0.45 -29.81 -50.65
C ALA A 23 1.90 -29.50 -51.09
N ALA A 24 2.69 -28.84 -50.24
CA ALA A 24 4.09 -28.52 -50.52
C ALA A 24 5.07 -29.70 -50.36
N THR A 25 4.73 -30.71 -49.56
CA THR A 25 5.66 -31.76 -49.09
C THR A 25 5.33 -33.18 -49.57
N VAL A 26 4.12 -33.42 -50.09
CA VAL A 26 3.74 -34.68 -50.75
C VAL A 26 4.79 -35.08 -51.81
N GLY A 27 5.27 -36.33 -51.72
CA GLY A 27 6.27 -36.88 -52.62
C GLY A 27 7.71 -36.39 -52.43
N ARG A 28 7.97 -35.47 -51.47
CA ARG A 28 9.31 -34.87 -51.25
C ARG A 28 9.93 -35.19 -49.89
N LEU A 29 9.14 -35.42 -48.85
CA LEU A 29 9.62 -35.69 -47.50
C LEU A 29 9.16 -37.08 -47.01
N HIS A 30 9.91 -37.64 -46.05
CA HIS A 30 9.53 -38.85 -45.34
C HIS A 30 8.17 -38.65 -44.63
N PRO A 31 7.21 -39.58 -44.71
CA PRO A 31 5.83 -39.34 -44.26
C PRO A 31 5.71 -38.94 -42.79
N ALA A 32 6.62 -39.39 -41.91
CA ALA A 32 6.66 -38.94 -40.52
C ALA A 32 6.86 -37.41 -40.39
N ALA A 33 7.74 -36.81 -41.20
CA ALA A 33 7.98 -35.36 -41.17
C ALA A 33 6.78 -34.55 -41.70
N VAL A 34 6.04 -35.12 -42.65
CA VAL A 34 4.79 -34.54 -43.17
C VAL A 34 3.72 -34.44 -42.08
N VAL A 35 3.64 -35.43 -41.18
CA VAL A 35 2.65 -35.48 -40.07
C VAL A 35 3.10 -34.73 -38.81
N VAL A 36 4.40 -34.75 -38.47
CA VAL A 36 4.91 -34.12 -37.24
C VAL A 36 4.67 -32.62 -37.20
N VAL A 37 4.88 -31.89 -38.30
CA VAL A 37 4.70 -30.43 -38.34
C VAL A 37 3.26 -29.98 -38.05
N PRO A 38 2.20 -30.48 -38.74
CA PRO A 38 0.82 -30.12 -38.40
C PRO A 38 0.38 -30.63 -37.03
N MET A 39 0.94 -31.75 -36.53
CA MET A 39 0.72 -32.22 -35.16
C MET A 39 1.27 -31.22 -34.12
N VAL A 40 2.53 -30.80 -34.27
CA VAL A 40 3.17 -29.81 -33.38
C VAL A 40 2.46 -28.45 -33.46
N LEU A 41 2.06 -28.02 -34.66
CA LEU A 41 1.26 -26.81 -34.86
C LEU A 41 -0.08 -26.89 -34.13
N SER A 42 -0.78 -28.02 -34.22
CA SER A 42 -2.05 -28.25 -33.52
C SER A 42 -1.87 -28.19 -32.00
N VAL A 43 -0.82 -28.81 -31.47
CA VAL A 43 -0.46 -28.73 -30.04
C VAL A 43 -0.22 -27.27 -29.63
N LEU A 44 0.60 -26.53 -30.38
CA LEU A 44 0.95 -25.13 -30.06
C LEU A 44 -0.26 -24.18 -30.12
N VAL A 45 -1.21 -24.41 -31.05
CA VAL A 45 -2.39 -23.54 -31.22
C VAL A 45 -3.54 -23.87 -30.25
N PHE A 46 -3.77 -25.15 -29.93
CA PHE A 46 -4.91 -25.57 -29.10
C PHE A 46 -4.58 -25.75 -27.61
N VAL A 47 -3.33 -26.06 -27.24
CA VAL A 47 -2.95 -26.16 -25.82
C VAL A 47 -2.94 -24.78 -25.17
N THR A 48 -3.53 -24.74 -23.98
CA THR A 48 -3.50 -23.61 -23.06
C THR A 48 -2.79 -24.02 -21.77
N ILE A 49 -2.05 -23.07 -21.21
CA ILE A 49 -1.39 -23.17 -19.91
C ILE A 49 -1.98 -22.05 -19.05
N TYR A 50 -2.59 -22.40 -17.92
CA TYR A 50 -3.39 -21.48 -17.10
C TYR A 50 -4.46 -20.73 -17.93
N HIS A 51 -5.21 -21.46 -18.78
CA HIS A 51 -6.28 -20.96 -19.66
C HIS A 51 -5.85 -19.97 -20.77
N VAL A 52 -4.62 -19.48 -20.75
CA VAL A 52 -3.99 -18.66 -21.79
C VAL A 52 -3.34 -19.56 -22.85
N ALA A 53 -3.48 -19.23 -24.13
CA ALA A 53 -2.96 -20.04 -25.24
C ALA A 53 -1.44 -19.94 -25.35
N VAL A 54 -0.77 -21.05 -25.72
CA VAL A 54 0.70 -21.06 -25.90
C VAL A 54 1.14 -20.02 -26.94
N THR A 55 0.35 -19.79 -28.00
CA THR A 55 0.59 -18.70 -28.97
C THR A 55 0.63 -17.31 -28.34
N HIS A 56 -0.21 -17.03 -27.34
CA HIS A 56 -0.19 -15.76 -26.59
C HIS A 56 1.05 -15.70 -25.71
N TRP A 57 1.37 -16.76 -24.96
CA TRP A 57 2.61 -16.84 -24.18
C TRP A 57 3.86 -16.59 -25.04
N THR A 58 3.95 -17.15 -26.25
CA THR A 58 5.08 -16.90 -27.16
C THR A 58 5.13 -15.47 -27.68
N LEU A 59 3.98 -14.82 -27.93
CA LEU A 59 3.93 -13.42 -28.36
C LEU A 59 4.30 -12.46 -27.23
N THR A 60 3.75 -12.66 -26.02
CA THR A 60 4.11 -11.87 -24.84
C THR A 60 5.58 -12.06 -24.47
N TRP A 61 6.13 -13.29 -24.58
CA TRP A 61 7.56 -13.54 -24.37
C TRP A 61 8.45 -12.87 -25.41
N TRP A 62 8.05 -12.87 -26.69
CA TRP A 62 8.78 -12.20 -27.75
C TRP A 62 8.76 -10.68 -27.57
N GLY A 63 7.58 -10.11 -27.29
CA GLY A 63 7.41 -8.68 -27.00
C GLY A 63 8.25 -8.25 -25.80
N TRP A 64 8.12 -8.96 -24.67
CA TRP A 64 8.96 -8.77 -23.48
C TRP A 64 10.46 -8.83 -23.80
N ARG A 65 10.89 -9.81 -24.58
CA ARG A 65 12.31 -9.96 -24.95
C ARG A 65 12.82 -8.77 -25.79
N GLN A 66 11.94 -8.10 -26.53
CA GLN A 66 12.23 -6.86 -27.28
C GLN A 66 12.12 -5.59 -26.40
N SER A 67 11.21 -5.55 -25.42
CA SER A 67 10.95 -4.36 -24.58
C SER A 67 11.75 -4.30 -23.28
N ARG A 68 12.24 -5.42 -22.75
CA ARG A 68 12.96 -5.48 -21.44
C ARG A 68 14.27 -4.69 -21.37
N THR A 69 14.77 -4.21 -22.51
CA THR A 69 15.95 -3.31 -22.61
C THR A 69 15.55 -1.85 -22.91
N GLN A 70 14.26 -1.54 -22.99
CA GLN A 70 13.75 -0.19 -23.11
C GLN A 70 13.67 0.40 -21.70
N ILE A 71 14.53 1.39 -21.43
CA ILE A 71 14.49 2.16 -20.19
C ILE A 71 13.17 2.96 -20.19
N PRO A 72 12.39 2.97 -19.09
CA PRO A 72 11.22 3.83 -18.98
C PRO A 72 11.58 5.29 -19.23
N SER A 73 10.92 5.93 -20.21
CA SER A 73 11.14 7.36 -20.49
C SER A 73 10.95 8.19 -19.22
N ALA A 74 11.66 9.32 -19.13
CA ALA A 74 11.22 10.41 -18.26
C ALA A 74 9.78 10.82 -18.63
N PRO A 75 8.96 11.28 -17.67
CA PRO A 75 7.69 11.93 -18.01
C PRO A 75 7.98 13.20 -18.84
N PRO A 76 7.08 13.61 -19.74
CA PRO A 76 7.08 14.99 -20.19
C PRO A 76 6.68 15.90 -19.02
N LEU A 77 7.40 17.01 -18.84
CA LEU A 77 7.13 18.00 -17.80
C LEU A 77 5.70 18.56 -17.94
N ALA A 78 5.06 18.80 -16.80
CA ALA A 78 3.78 19.50 -16.78
C ALA A 78 3.93 20.98 -17.19
N VAL A 79 2.83 21.59 -17.66
CA VAL A 79 2.78 23.02 -18.02
C VAL A 79 1.56 23.68 -17.38
N ASP A 80 1.76 24.75 -16.63
CA ASP A 80 0.68 25.49 -15.99
C ASP A 80 -0.25 26.18 -16.98
N VAL A 81 -1.54 26.07 -16.69
CA VAL A 81 -2.62 26.75 -17.38
C VAL A 81 -3.48 27.47 -16.35
N PHE A 82 -3.40 28.79 -16.36
CA PHE A 82 -4.21 29.63 -15.48
C PHE A 82 -5.67 29.65 -15.95
N ILE A 83 -6.59 29.28 -15.05
CA ILE A 83 -8.03 29.40 -15.17
C ILE A 83 -8.51 30.19 -13.95
N ASP A 84 -9.10 31.35 -14.16
CA ASP A 84 -9.60 32.24 -13.10
C ASP A 84 -8.58 32.41 -11.94
N ASP A 85 -7.37 32.82 -12.33
CA ASP A 85 -6.14 32.98 -11.54
C ASP A 85 -5.60 31.73 -10.79
N THR A 86 -6.30 30.59 -10.87
CA THR A 86 -5.82 29.29 -10.37
C THR A 86 -4.86 28.65 -11.38
N ALA A 87 -3.65 28.30 -10.94
CA ALA A 87 -2.71 27.51 -11.74
C ALA A 87 -3.13 26.04 -11.77
N ILE A 88 -3.19 25.43 -12.96
CA ILE A 88 -3.52 24.01 -13.13
C ILE A 88 -2.52 23.38 -14.10
N GLY A 89 -1.77 22.39 -13.64
CA GLY A 89 -0.77 21.69 -14.43
C GLY A 89 -1.41 20.75 -15.45
N VAL A 90 -0.95 20.83 -16.70
CA VAL A 90 -1.38 19.94 -17.79
C VAL A 90 -0.17 19.22 -18.39
N VAL A 91 -0.22 17.88 -18.42
CA VAL A 91 0.76 17.01 -19.07
C VAL A 91 0.25 16.63 -20.45
N GLU A 92 1.09 16.78 -21.47
CA GLU A 92 0.75 16.44 -22.87
C GLU A 92 1.55 15.20 -23.31
N GLU A 93 0.90 14.04 -23.39
CA GLU A 93 1.54 12.76 -23.75
C GLU A 93 0.61 11.93 -24.65
N ASN A 94 1.10 11.40 -25.78
CA ASN A 94 0.36 10.49 -26.69
C ASN A 94 -1.03 11.00 -27.15
N GLU A 95 -1.13 12.27 -27.56
CA GLU A 95 -2.39 12.96 -27.93
C GLU A 95 -3.42 13.06 -26.77
N GLN A 96 -3.01 12.80 -25.53
CA GLN A 96 -3.81 13.02 -24.33
C GLN A 96 -3.34 14.27 -23.58
N MET A 97 -4.31 15.05 -23.12
CA MET A 97 -4.11 16.08 -22.11
C MET A 97 -4.50 15.47 -20.77
N VAL A 98 -3.54 15.42 -19.84
CA VAL A 98 -3.66 14.76 -18.54
C VAL A 98 -3.50 15.79 -17.43
N THR A 99 -4.37 15.68 -16.42
CA THR A 99 -4.42 16.60 -15.27
C THR A 99 -4.58 15.79 -13.98
N LEU A 100 -4.16 16.37 -12.86
CA LEU A 100 -4.15 15.74 -11.55
C LEU A 100 -5.00 16.57 -10.57
N ILE A 101 -5.74 15.89 -9.71
CA ILE A 101 -6.45 16.46 -8.56
C ILE A 101 -5.88 15.77 -7.31
N GLU A 102 -5.36 16.54 -6.35
CA GLU A 102 -5.00 16.03 -5.02
C GLU A 102 -6.26 15.88 -4.16
N LEU A 103 -6.34 14.79 -3.37
CA LEU A 103 -7.42 14.57 -2.41
C LEU A 103 -6.89 14.72 -0.98
N HIS A 104 -7.34 15.77 -0.29
CA HIS A 104 -7.00 16.02 1.10
C HIS A 104 -8.06 15.38 1.99
N SER A 105 -7.64 14.41 2.80
CA SER A 105 -8.45 13.86 3.89
C SER A 105 -8.70 14.90 4.98
N ASP A 106 -9.90 14.89 5.57
CA ASP A 106 -10.11 15.50 6.89
C ASP A 106 -9.07 14.88 7.86
N PRO A 107 -8.16 15.68 8.44
CA PRO A 107 -7.09 15.18 9.31
C PRO A 107 -7.59 14.58 10.63
N LEU A 108 -8.87 14.79 10.96
CA LEU A 108 -9.52 14.44 12.22
C LEU A 108 -10.64 13.41 12.10
N ALA A 109 -11.11 13.09 10.88
CA ALA A 109 -12.07 12.03 10.67
C ALA A 109 -11.46 10.68 11.08
N PRO A 110 -11.84 10.11 12.25
CA PRO A 110 -11.15 8.94 12.80
C PRO A 110 -11.43 7.71 11.94
N ALA A 111 -10.42 6.85 11.81
CA ALA A 111 -10.54 5.59 11.09
C ALA A 111 -10.69 4.44 12.09
N VAL A 112 -11.84 3.75 12.08
CA VAL A 112 -12.00 2.47 12.79
C VAL A 112 -11.63 1.34 11.81
N VAL A 113 -10.52 0.67 12.09
CA VAL A 113 -9.90 -0.31 11.20
C VAL A 113 -10.08 -1.71 11.76
N THR A 114 -10.55 -2.64 10.93
CA THR A 114 -10.70 -4.06 11.26
C THR A 114 -9.82 -4.92 10.34
N ASP A 115 -9.84 -6.25 10.52
CA ASP A 115 -9.19 -7.21 9.61
C ASP A 115 -9.69 -7.12 8.14
N THR A 116 -10.85 -6.48 7.91
CA THR A 116 -11.56 -6.50 6.61
C THR A 116 -11.95 -5.13 6.07
N GLU A 117 -12.12 -4.10 6.90
CA GLU A 117 -12.61 -2.79 6.48
C GLU A 117 -11.92 -1.64 7.24
N GLU A 118 -11.55 -0.59 6.52
CA GLU A 118 -11.24 0.72 7.08
C GLU A 118 -12.52 1.57 7.09
N ARG A 119 -12.99 2.02 8.26
CA ARG A 119 -14.18 2.87 8.42
C ARG A 119 -13.77 4.29 8.80
N THR A 120 -13.73 5.16 7.80
CA THR A 120 -13.52 6.61 7.94
C THR A 120 -14.58 7.36 7.12
N ALA A 121 -14.77 8.66 7.39
CA ALA A 121 -15.53 9.56 6.52
C ALA A 121 -14.78 9.88 5.21
N ASN A 122 -13.44 9.77 5.20
CA ASN A 122 -12.58 9.98 4.04
C ASN A 122 -12.69 8.81 3.03
N LYS A 123 -13.87 8.61 2.43
CA LYS A 123 -14.11 7.61 1.38
C LYS A 123 -14.72 8.25 0.14
N LEU A 124 -14.16 7.94 -1.04
CA LEU A 124 -14.76 8.25 -2.32
C LEU A 124 -15.38 6.97 -2.90
N ALA A 125 -16.63 7.03 -3.32
CA ALA A 125 -17.27 5.92 -3.99
C ALA A 125 -17.15 6.06 -5.52
N MET A 126 -16.89 4.94 -6.19
CA MET A 126 -16.50 4.95 -7.60
C MET A 126 -17.66 5.25 -8.56
N ALA A 127 -18.91 5.01 -8.17
CA ALA A 127 -20.08 5.45 -8.94
C ALA A 127 -20.24 6.97 -8.88
N ASP A 128 -20.08 7.55 -7.70
CA ASP A 128 -20.19 8.98 -7.43
C ASP A 128 -19.12 9.74 -8.25
N LEU A 129 -17.88 9.21 -8.30
CA LEU A 129 -16.84 9.72 -9.20
C LEU A 129 -17.21 9.55 -10.69
N ALA A 130 -17.78 8.40 -11.09
CA ALA A 130 -18.21 8.16 -12.46
C ALA A 130 -19.36 9.09 -12.91
N GLU A 131 -20.26 9.43 -11.99
CA GLU A 131 -21.37 10.38 -12.20
C GLU A 131 -20.82 11.79 -12.43
N ILE A 132 -19.97 12.30 -11.53
CA ILE A 132 -19.28 13.59 -11.67
C ILE A 132 -18.51 13.69 -13.00
N ILE A 133 -17.84 12.61 -13.42
CA ILE A 133 -17.13 12.52 -14.71
C ILE A 133 -18.10 12.60 -15.91
N SER A 134 -19.29 12.03 -15.79
CA SER A 134 -20.32 12.04 -16.85
C SER A 134 -21.07 13.38 -16.95
N GLU A 135 -21.17 14.13 -15.85
CA GLU A 135 -21.81 15.45 -15.81
C GLU A 135 -21.00 16.57 -16.49
N VAL A 136 -19.72 16.35 -16.83
CA VAL A 136 -18.85 17.40 -17.37
C VAL A 136 -19.25 17.82 -18.78
N LEU A 137 -20.12 18.83 -18.85
CA LEU A 137 -20.62 19.39 -20.11
C LEU A 137 -19.48 19.88 -21.02
N ASP A 138 -19.66 19.62 -22.32
CA ASP A 138 -18.80 20.04 -23.44
C ASP A 138 -17.43 19.33 -23.54
N VAL A 139 -17.04 18.45 -22.61
CA VAL A 139 -15.74 17.73 -22.67
C VAL A 139 -15.89 16.26 -22.30
N ARG A 140 -15.40 15.36 -23.15
CA ARG A 140 -15.31 13.93 -22.87
C ARG A 140 -14.01 13.58 -22.16
N ILE A 141 -14.14 13.04 -20.95
CA ILE A 141 -13.06 12.33 -20.23
C ILE A 141 -13.00 10.89 -20.74
N ASP A 142 -11.80 10.41 -21.05
CA ASP A 142 -11.57 9.07 -21.61
C ASP A 142 -11.23 8.03 -20.54
N THR A 143 -10.45 8.46 -19.53
CA THR A 143 -10.19 7.68 -18.31
C THR A 143 -10.06 8.62 -17.12
N ALA A 144 -10.52 8.16 -15.95
CA ALA A 144 -10.12 8.73 -14.67
C ALA A 144 -9.54 7.63 -13.80
N ASP A 145 -8.38 7.86 -13.20
CA ASP A 145 -7.76 6.91 -12.27
C ASP A 145 -7.80 7.48 -10.86
N PHE A 146 -8.48 6.80 -9.94
CA PHE A 146 -8.27 7.00 -8.51
C PHE A 146 -6.97 6.30 -8.12
N LEU A 147 -5.96 7.07 -7.76
CA LEU A 147 -4.61 6.62 -7.44
C LEU A 147 -4.34 6.86 -5.96
N CYS A 148 -3.81 5.85 -5.26
CA CYS A 148 -3.25 6.01 -3.92
C CYS A 148 -1.82 5.48 -3.88
N ASN A 149 -0.95 6.14 -3.12
CA ASN A 149 0.39 5.67 -2.81
C ASN A 149 0.69 5.77 -1.32
N GLY A 150 1.52 4.88 -0.77
CA GLY A 150 1.95 4.97 0.63
C GLY A 150 2.40 3.65 1.22
N PHE A 151 2.42 3.56 2.56
CA PHE A 151 2.95 2.42 3.28
C PHE A 151 2.21 2.14 4.60
N ARG A 152 2.33 0.89 5.06
CA ARG A 152 1.71 0.43 6.31
C ARG A 152 2.32 1.10 7.54
N ALA A 153 3.65 1.21 7.58
CA ALA A 153 4.42 1.85 8.65
C ALA A 153 5.89 2.10 8.20
N ALA A 154 6.46 3.24 8.60
CA ALA A 154 7.85 3.63 8.39
C ALA A 154 8.63 3.87 9.72
N GLY A 155 9.90 4.31 9.62
CA GLY A 155 10.77 4.52 10.77
C GLY A 155 11.25 3.23 11.46
N GLY A 156 12.06 3.38 12.50
CA GLY A 156 12.64 2.26 13.27
C GLY A 156 11.60 1.42 14.03
N PHE A 157 10.46 2.01 14.39
CA PHE A 157 9.38 1.34 15.12
C PHE A 157 8.46 0.51 14.21
N ALA A 158 8.54 0.66 12.87
CA ALA A 158 7.63 0.01 11.92
C ALA A 158 7.46 -1.50 12.12
N GLY A 159 8.56 -2.23 12.33
CA GLY A 159 8.53 -3.69 12.46
C GLY A 159 7.73 -4.17 13.68
N LEU A 160 7.85 -3.47 14.80
CA LEU A 160 7.10 -3.77 16.03
C LEU A 160 5.65 -3.28 15.94
N TYR A 161 5.42 -2.09 15.37
CA TYR A 161 4.08 -1.58 15.12
C TYR A 161 3.24 -2.50 14.22
N GLN A 162 3.85 -3.06 13.16
CA GLN A 162 3.19 -4.05 12.29
C GLN A 162 2.99 -5.43 12.96
N GLN A 163 3.78 -5.77 13.99
CA GLN A 163 3.51 -6.95 14.83
C GLN A 163 2.36 -6.70 15.82
N MET A 164 2.22 -5.48 16.33
CA MET A 164 1.12 -5.09 17.23
C MET A 164 -0.23 -4.95 16.50
N THR A 165 -0.22 -4.32 15.32
CA THR A 165 -1.44 -4.07 14.51
C THR A 165 -1.79 -5.22 13.57
N GLY A 166 -0.87 -6.17 13.37
CA GLY A 166 -1.07 -7.33 12.51
C GLY A 166 -1.37 -6.96 11.04
N PRO A 167 -2.18 -7.78 10.35
CA PRO A 167 -2.65 -7.53 8.99
C PRO A 167 -3.71 -6.41 8.85
N THR A 168 -3.59 -5.28 9.58
CA THR A 168 -4.44 -4.09 9.38
C THR A 168 -4.54 -3.66 7.91
N VAL A 169 -5.76 -3.29 7.48
CA VAL A 169 -6.08 -2.72 6.16
C VAL A 169 -5.86 -1.20 6.08
N GLY A 170 -5.64 -0.53 7.22
CA GLY A 170 -5.48 0.93 7.33
C GLY A 170 -4.00 1.33 7.37
N PRO A 171 -3.45 1.97 6.32
CA PRO A 171 -2.03 2.36 6.27
C PRO A 171 -1.73 3.62 7.08
N ALA A 172 -0.57 3.66 7.75
CA ALA A 172 -0.13 4.83 8.52
C ALA A 172 0.16 6.06 7.61
N GLN A 173 0.58 5.86 6.37
CA GLN A 173 0.59 6.91 5.34
C GLN A 173 -0.06 6.42 4.05
N ARG A 174 -0.94 7.25 3.47
CA ARG A 174 -1.49 7.10 2.13
C ARG A 174 -1.81 8.48 1.55
N ARG A 175 -1.14 8.88 0.46
CA ARG A 175 -1.57 9.99 -0.40
C ARG A 175 -2.57 9.48 -1.44
N SER A 176 -3.43 10.37 -1.93
CA SER A 176 -4.53 10.02 -2.82
C SER A 176 -4.78 11.11 -3.86
N TRP A 177 -5.04 10.70 -5.09
CA TRP A 177 -5.22 11.59 -6.24
C TRP A 177 -6.27 11.05 -7.22
N ILE A 178 -6.75 11.93 -8.10
CA ILE A 178 -7.49 11.56 -9.30
C ILE A 178 -6.72 12.07 -10.52
N ILE A 179 -6.30 11.15 -11.40
CA ILE A 179 -5.70 11.48 -12.71
C ILE A 179 -6.82 11.47 -13.75
N LEU A 180 -7.11 12.63 -14.36
CA LEU A 180 -8.05 12.75 -15.47
C LEU A 180 -7.30 12.79 -16.80
N ARG A 181 -7.72 11.97 -17.78
CA ARG A 181 -7.18 12.00 -19.16
C ARG A 181 -8.27 12.32 -20.17
N THR A 182 -7.97 13.25 -21.06
CA THR A 182 -8.83 13.67 -22.19
C THR A 182 -8.06 13.52 -23.50
N GLN A 183 -8.61 12.79 -24.47
CA GLN A 183 -8.02 12.60 -25.79
C GLN A 183 -8.32 13.82 -26.67
N LEU A 184 -7.31 14.36 -27.35
CA LEU A 184 -7.44 15.51 -28.26
C LEU A 184 -8.54 15.27 -29.32
N LEU A 185 -8.49 14.09 -29.97
CA LEU A 185 -9.40 13.71 -31.06
C LEU A 185 -10.87 13.58 -30.64
N ASN A 186 -11.15 13.21 -29.38
CA ASN A 186 -12.51 13.09 -28.87
C ASN A 186 -13.11 14.44 -28.44
N ASN A 187 -12.29 15.49 -28.37
CA ASN A 187 -12.65 16.79 -27.82
C ASN A 187 -12.49 17.96 -28.81
N LEU A 188 -12.23 17.69 -30.09
CA LEU A 188 -11.94 18.70 -31.12
C LEU A 188 -12.98 19.84 -31.18
N THR A 189 -14.28 19.55 -31.05
CA THR A 189 -15.33 20.59 -31.05
C THR A 189 -15.24 21.55 -29.85
N ALA A 190 -14.82 21.06 -28.68
CA ALA A 190 -14.61 21.89 -27.49
C ALA A 190 -13.35 22.77 -27.64
N ILE A 191 -12.33 22.24 -28.30
CA ILE A 191 -11.04 22.90 -28.55
C ILE A 191 -11.21 24.01 -29.61
N ASP A 192 -11.90 23.70 -30.71
CA ASP A 192 -12.26 24.64 -31.79
C ASP A 192 -13.02 25.87 -31.26
N ARG A 193 -14.06 25.64 -30.44
CA ARG A 193 -14.82 26.68 -29.70
C ARG A 193 -13.95 27.61 -28.83
N ARG A 194 -12.73 27.21 -28.48
CA ARG A 194 -11.79 27.94 -27.61
C ARG A 194 -10.53 28.43 -28.32
N GLY A 195 -10.43 28.25 -29.65
CA GLY A 195 -9.34 28.76 -30.49
C GLY A 195 -8.70 27.74 -31.44
N GLY A 196 -9.00 26.45 -31.30
CA GLY A 196 -8.54 25.40 -32.22
C GLY A 196 -7.05 25.04 -32.13
N ASP A 197 -6.30 25.60 -31.18
CA ASP A 197 -4.85 25.38 -31.02
C ASP A 197 -4.49 24.52 -29.80
N ALA A 198 -3.21 24.18 -29.65
CA ALA A 198 -2.74 23.40 -28.50
C ALA A 198 -2.98 24.12 -27.16
N LYS A 199 -2.98 25.46 -27.14
CA LYS A 199 -3.29 26.24 -25.93
C LYS A 199 -4.76 26.12 -25.54
N ALA A 200 -5.67 26.12 -26.52
CA ALA A 200 -7.08 25.82 -26.31
C ALA A 200 -7.29 24.39 -25.80
N ALA A 201 -6.52 23.41 -26.29
CA ALA A 201 -6.58 22.02 -25.81
C ALA A 201 -6.15 21.87 -24.34
N ARG A 202 -5.04 22.49 -23.94
CA ARG A 202 -4.63 22.50 -22.52
C ARG A 202 -5.62 23.28 -21.64
N LYS A 203 -6.20 24.38 -22.14
CA LYS A 203 -7.31 25.10 -21.46
C LYS A 203 -8.58 24.25 -21.29
N VAL A 204 -8.92 23.41 -22.27
CA VAL A 204 -10.03 22.45 -22.15
C VAL A 204 -9.77 21.49 -21.00
N ALA A 205 -8.57 20.89 -20.93
CA ALA A 205 -8.21 19.97 -19.85
C ALA A 205 -8.18 20.65 -18.47
N ALA A 206 -7.54 21.81 -18.35
CA ALA A 206 -7.48 22.56 -17.09
C ALA A 206 -8.86 22.96 -16.57
N ALA A 207 -9.73 23.51 -17.42
CA ALA A 207 -11.11 23.86 -17.05
C ALA A 207 -11.99 22.63 -16.75
N THR A 208 -11.65 21.46 -17.31
CA THR A 208 -12.30 20.18 -16.98
C THR A 208 -11.87 19.70 -15.60
N CYS A 209 -10.57 19.78 -15.29
CA CYS A 209 -10.01 19.46 -13.98
C CYS A 209 -10.63 20.30 -12.87
N LEU A 210 -10.67 21.63 -13.04
CA LEU A 210 -11.28 22.56 -12.09
C LEU A 210 -12.75 22.21 -11.81
N ARG A 211 -13.56 21.96 -12.84
CA ARG A 211 -14.98 21.59 -12.69
C ARG A 211 -15.19 20.28 -11.92
N VAL A 212 -14.32 19.29 -12.12
CA VAL A 212 -14.39 18.01 -11.37
C VAL A 212 -14.01 18.24 -9.92
N ALA A 213 -12.91 18.98 -9.66
CA ALA A 213 -12.48 19.36 -8.31
C ALA A 213 -13.56 20.17 -7.56
N ASP A 214 -14.13 21.21 -8.18
CA ASP A 214 -15.24 22.01 -7.63
C ASP A 214 -16.46 21.16 -7.28
N THR A 215 -16.71 20.08 -8.05
CA THR A 215 -17.89 19.22 -7.85
C THR A 215 -17.65 18.21 -6.73
N LEU A 216 -16.43 17.68 -6.62
CA LEU A 216 -15.99 16.92 -5.45
C LEU A 216 -16.02 17.78 -4.17
N ALA A 217 -15.53 19.02 -4.22
CA ALA A 217 -15.61 19.99 -3.13
C ALA A 217 -17.07 20.28 -2.73
N ARG A 218 -17.97 20.49 -3.70
CA ARG A 218 -19.42 20.63 -3.46
C ARG A 218 -20.08 19.37 -2.90
N SER A 219 -19.48 18.18 -3.07
CA SER A 219 -19.92 16.93 -2.42
C SER A 219 -19.35 16.72 -1.00
N GLY A 220 -18.45 17.60 -0.54
CA GLY A 220 -17.82 17.52 0.78
C GLY A 220 -16.44 16.82 0.80
N ILE A 221 -15.80 16.66 -0.36
CA ILE A 221 -14.45 16.08 -0.49
C ILE A 221 -13.48 17.21 -0.86
N ASP A 222 -12.50 17.50 0.00
CA ASP A 222 -11.47 18.50 -0.28
C ASP A 222 -10.54 18.00 -1.40
N ALA A 223 -10.82 18.48 -2.61
CA ALA A 223 -10.23 18.04 -3.86
C ALA A 223 -9.70 19.27 -4.61
N ARG A 224 -8.40 19.32 -4.86
CA ARG A 224 -7.72 20.52 -5.37
C ARG A 224 -6.98 20.19 -6.68
N PRO A 225 -7.14 20.99 -7.75
CA PRO A 225 -6.32 20.84 -8.95
C PRO A 225 -4.84 21.03 -8.60
N ALA A 226 -3.97 20.14 -9.06
CA ALA A 226 -2.53 20.28 -8.89
C ALA A 226 -1.95 21.26 -9.94
N ASP A 227 -0.92 22.02 -9.55
CA ASP A 227 -0.08 22.78 -10.48
C ASP A 227 0.96 21.89 -11.18
N ALA A 228 1.76 22.46 -12.08
CA ALA A 228 2.78 21.70 -12.80
C ALA A 228 3.88 21.13 -11.88
N ALA A 229 4.34 21.92 -10.89
CA ALA A 229 5.37 21.51 -9.95
C ALA A 229 4.93 20.31 -9.08
N THR A 230 3.68 20.34 -8.61
CA THR A 230 3.03 19.25 -7.86
C THR A 230 2.89 17.99 -8.70
N ILE A 231 2.52 18.11 -9.99
CA ILE A 231 2.46 16.95 -10.89
C ILE A 231 3.84 16.33 -11.13
N ASP A 232 4.87 17.13 -11.34
CA ASP A 232 6.22 16.63 -11.55
C ASP A 232 6.79 16.00 -10.26
N ALA A 233 6.53 16.59 -9.08
CA ALA A 233 6.90 16.01 -7.78
C ALA A 233 6.15 14.68 -7.48
N VAL A 234 4.85 14.59 -7.80
CA VAL A 234 4.08 13.34 -7.68
C VAL A 234 4.58 12.30 -8.68
N ASN A 235 4.98 12.71 -9.89
CA ASN A 235 5.64 11.82 -10.85
C ASN A 235 6.97 11.27 -10.33
N ASP A 236 7.77 12.07 -9.62
CA ASP A 236 9.03 11.61 -9.02
C ASP A 236 8.80 10.70 -7.79
N GLU A 237 7.83 11.01 -6.90
CA GLU A 237 7.42 10.11 -5.81
C GLU A 237 7.02 8.72 -6.35
N LEU A 238 6.16 8.71 -7.37
CA LEU A 238 5.67 7.49 -8.02
C LEU A 238 6.76 6.76 -8.83
N ARG A 239 7.96 7.35 -8.99
CA ARG A 239 9.11 6.79 -9.71
C ARG A 239 10.32 6.47 -8.82
N ASP A 240 10.22 6.57 -7.49
CA ASP A 240 11.29 6.16 -6.55
C ASP A 240 11.77 4.71 -6.83
N ASP A 241 13.07 4.50 -6.59
CA ASP A 241 13.84 3.30 -6.95
C ASP A 241 13.43 2.72 -8.32
N PRO A 242 13.67 3.44 -9.44
CA PRO A 242 13.17 3.04 -10.75
C PRO A 242 13.84 1.75 -11.24
N PRO A 243 13.12 0.94 -12.06
CA PRO A 243 13.52 -0.42 -12.39
C PRO A 243 14.81 -0.47 -13.23
N ALA A 244 15.79 -1.22 -12.74
CA ALA A 244 17.07 -1.45 -13.39
C ALA A 244 17.05 -2.68 -14.33
N ALA A 245 16.19 -3.67 -14.04
CA ALA A 245 15.94 -4.81 -14.91
C ALA A 245 14.47 -5.24 -14.92
N ASP A 246 13.93 -5.51 -16.12
CA ASP A 246 12.61 -6.11 -16.31
C ASP A 246 12.74 -7.65 -16.37
N HIS A 247 12.23 -8.33 -15.34
CA HIS A 247 12.09 -9.78 -15.29
C HIS A 247 10.66 -10.20 -15.65
N TRP A 248 10.52 -11.44 -16.10
CA TRP A 248 9.25 -11.97 -16.60
C TRP A 248 8.05 -11.81 -15.63
N SER A 249 8.27 -11.77 -14.32
CA SER A 249 7.23 -11.72 -13.28
C SER A 249 7.29 -10.50 -12.34
N HIS A 250 8.36 -9.71 -12.39
CA HIS A 250 8.62 -8.60 -11.48
C HIS A 250 9.70 -7.68 -12.07
N LEU A 251 9.89 -6.51 -11.47
CA LEU A 251 11.02 -5.62 -11.75
C LEU A 251 12.05 -5.72 -10.62
N GLU A 252 13.32 -5.60 -10.98
CA GLU A 252 14.43 -5.45 -10.05
C GLU A 252 14.95 -4.02 -10.16
N SER A 253 14.89 -3.28 -9.06
CA SER A 253 15.40 -1.91 -8.93
C SER A 253 16.76 -1.94 -8.21
N ARG A 254 17.27 -0.81 -7.68
CA ARG A 254 18.57 -0.80 -7.00
C ARG A 254 18.49 -1.40 -5.59
N ASN A 255 17.44 -1.07 -4.85
CA ASN A 255 17.29 -1.39 -3.43
C ASN A 255 16.07 -2.29 -3.15
N SER A 256 15.25 -2.56 -4.17
CA SER A 256 13.97 -3.24 -4.03
C SER A 256 13.58 -4.07 -5.27
N PHE A 257 12.56 -4.91 -5.09
CA PHE A 257 11.86 -5.63 -6.15
C PHE A 257 10.42 -5.16 -6.21
N THR A 258 9.92 -4.87 -7.40
CA THR A 258 8.57 -4.33 -7.61
C THR A 258 7.71 -5.32 -8.40
N GLY A 259 6.57 -5.72 -7.84
CA GLY A 259 5.59 -6.57 -8.52
C GLY A 259 4.30 -5.79 -8.83
N VAL A 260 3.88 -5.82 -10.09
CA VAL A 260 2.61 -5.21 -10.53
C VAL A 260 1.60 -6.28 -10.92
N TYR A 261 0.40 -6.18 -10.34
CA TYR A 261 -0.70 -7.12 -10.47
C TYR A 261 -1.97 -6.39 -10.93
N HIS A 262 -2.88 -7.08 -11.61
CA HIS A 262 -4.26 -6.61 -11.77
C HIS A 262 -5.12 -7.21 -10.67
N ALA A 263 -6.14 -6.49 -10.19
CA ALA A 263 -7.17 -7.08 -9.35
C ALA A 263 -8.34 -7.59 -10.20
N ASP A 264 -9.15 -8.48 -9.63
CA ASP A 264 -10.42 -8.90 -10.20
C ASP A 264 -11.44 -7.73 -10.16
N PRO A 265 -11.86 -7.19 -11.32
CA PRO A 265 -12.72 -6.01 -11.37
C PRO A 265 -14.13 -6.26 -10.82
N ASP A 266 -14.59 -7.52 -10.74
CA ASP A 266 -15.89 -7.88 -10.16
C ASP A 266 -15.87 -7.94 -8.61
N HIS A 267 -14.70 -7.72 -7.98
CA HIS A 267 -14.48 -7.85 -6.53
C HIS A 267 -13.73 -6.69 -5.87
N VAL A 268 -13.51 -5.57 -6.58
CA VAL A 268 -12.83 -4.37 -6.05
C VAL A 268 -13.51 -3.81 -4.79
N ASP A 269 -14.82 -4.00 -4.66
CA ASP A 269 -15.64 -3.63 -3.50
C ASP A 269 -15.26 -4.36 -2.20
N VAL A 270 -14.71 -5.57 -2.30
CA VAL A 270 -14.35 -6.44 -1.16
C VAL A 270 -12.83 -6.53 -0.97
N ASP A 271 -12.06 -6.53 -2.07
CA ASP A 271 -10.63 -6.81 -2.02
C ASP A 271 -9.76 -5.55 -1.88
N SER A 272 -10.28 -4.34 -2.11
CA SER A 272 -9.47 -3.11 -2.03
C SER A 272 -8.86 -2.82 -0.64
N PRO A 273 -9.50 -3.12 0.51
CA PRO A 273 -8.84 -3.02 1.82
C PRO A 273 -7.72 -4.06 1.97
N GLN A 274 -7.92 -5.26 1.41
CA GLN A 274 -6.96 -6.36 1.52
C GLN A 274 -5.64 -6.09 0.80
N TRP A 275 -5.61 -5.15 -0.16
CA TRP A 275 -4.36 -4.74 -0.82
C TRP A 275 -3.34 -4.14 0.16
N TRP A 276 -3.78 -3.61 1.30
CA TRP A 276 -2.93 -2.94 2.30
C TRP A 276 -2.47 -3.85 3.46
N THR A 277 -2.87 -5.13 3.51
CA THR A 277 -2.60 -6.00 4.67
C THR A 277 -1.22 -6.65 4.68
N TRP A 278 -0.49 -6.62 3.55
CA TRP A 278 0.74 -7.40 3.39
C TRP A 278 1.97 -6.76 4.07
N SER A 279 2.32 -7.26 5.25
CA SER A 279 3.39 -6.70 6.11
C SER A 279 4.83 -6.75 5.56
N VAL A 280 5.06 -7.30 4.37
CA VAL A 280 6.39 -7.36 3.71
C VAL A 280 6.53 -6.28 2.63
N SER A 281 5.44 -5.58 2.26
CA SER A 281 5.52 -4.42 1.36
C SER A 281 6.19 -3.24 2.07
N GLN A 282 7.23 -2.68 1.46
CA GLN A 282 7.80 -1.38 1.83
C GLN A 282 6.86 -0.24 1.43
N GLU A 283 6.15 -0.41 0.31
CA GLU A 283 5.21 0.55 -0.27
C GLU A 283 4.13 -0.20 -1.07
N VAL A 284 2.92 0.36 -1.08
CA VAL A 284 1.78 -0.11 -1.87
C VAL A 284 1.23 1.05 -2.69
N THR A 285 1.07 0.84 -3.99
CA THR A 285 0.44 1.81 -4.89
C THR A 285 -0.76 1.15 -5.56
N THR A 286 -1.94 1.76 -5.45
CA THR A 286 -3.20 1.20 -5.95
C THR A 286 -3.82 2.16 -6.94
N LEU A 287 -4.14 1.67 -8.14
CA LEU A 287 -4.74 2.46 -9.22
C LEU A 287 -6.07 1.82 -9.61
N VAL A 288 -7.19 2.51 -9.39
CA VAL A 288 -8.53 2.07 -9.81
C VAL A 288 -8.99 2.97 -10.95
N ARG A 289 -9.07 2.41 -12.15
CA ARG A 289 -9.42 3.11 -13.39
C ARG A 289 -10.90 3.01 -13.68
N LEU A 290 -11.52 4.16 -13.90
CA LEU A 290 -12.82 4.33 -14.51
C LEU A 290 -12.64 4.67 -15.99
N THR A 291 -13.47 4.08 -16.85
CA THR A 291 -13.46 4.31 -18.31
C THR A 291 -14.90 4.45 -18.80
N PRO A 292 -15.37 5.68 -19.08
CA PRO A 292 -16.74 5.93 -19.56
C PRO A 292 -17.01 5.23 -20.90
N SER A 293 -18.02 4.35 -20.93
CA SER A 293 -18.40 3.63 -22.14
C SER A 293 -19.37 4.43 -22.99
N ALA A 294 -19.31 4.26 -24.32
CA ALA A 294 -20.34 4.72 -25.24
C ALA A 294 -21.69 3.95 -25.09
N THR A 295 -21.73 2.95 -24.22
CA THR A 295 -22.92 2.16 -23.86
C THR A 295 -23.49 2.54 -22.48
N ASP A 296 -23.24 3.78 -22.03
CA ASP A 296 -23.66 4.38 -20.74
C ASP A 296 -23.06 3.73 -19.46
N THR A 297 -22.68 2.46 -19.55
CA THR A 297 -22.06 1.67 -18.48
C THR A 297 -20.56 1.94 -18.38
N THR A 298 -20.16 2.89 -17.53
CA THR A 298 -18.76 3.09 -17.12
C THR A 298 -18.12 1.77 -16.70
N ARG A 299 -16.87 1.55 -17.11
CA ARG A 299 -16.10 0.33 -16.81
C ARG A 299 -15.09 0.59 -15.70
N ILE A 300 -14.87 -0.43 -14.87
CA ILE A 300 -13.88 -0.40 -13.78
C ILE A 300 -12.77 -1.43 -14.04
N ALA A 301 -11.52 -1.03 -13.76
CA ALA A 301 -10.33 -1.88 -13.74
C ALA A 301 -9.45 -1.49 -12.54
N ALA A 302 -8.57 -2.37 -12.08
CA ALA A 302 -7.65 -2.04 -10.99
C ALA A 302 -6.26 -2.68 -11.12
N LEU A 303 -5.23 -1.93 -10.74
CA LEU A 303 -3.84 -2.37 -10.59
C LEU A 303 -3.36 -2.17 -9.16
N VAL A 304 -2.48 -3.07 -8.71
CA VAL A 304 -1.77 -2.98 -7.44
C VAL A 304 -0.28 -3.19 -7.68
N ARG A 305 0.54 -2.25 -7.23
CA ARG A 305 2.00 -2.29 -7.21
C ARG A 305 2.45 -2.52 -5.77
N TYR A 306 3.36 -3.47 -5.57
CA TYR A 306 4.06 -3.67 -4.31
C TYR A 306 5.56 -3.48 -4.51
N ARG A 307 6.19 -2.66 -3.65
CA ARG A 307 7.65 -2.58 -3.52
C ARG A 307 8.09 -3.41 -2.32
N THR A 308 9.14 -4.20 -2.49
CA THR A 308 9.56 -5.24 -1.51
C THR A 308 11.08 -5.41 -1.46
N SER A 309 11.62 -5.87 -0.34
CA SER A 309 13.05 -6.14 -0.19
C SER A 309 13.53 -7.48 -0.80
N ALA A 310 12.63 -8.31 -1.33
CA ALA A 310 12.95 -9.61 -1.93
C ALA A 310 11.97 -9.99 -3.06
N PRO A 311 12.38 -10.79 -4.06
CA PRO A 311 11.51 -11.18 -5.18
C PRO A 311 10.25 -11.92 -4.73
N THR A 312 9.10 -11.51 -5.27
CA THR A 312 7.79 -12.04 -4.88
C THR A 312 7.38 -13.22 -5.79
N PRO A 313 7.26 -14.47 -5.29
CA PRO A 313 7.08 -15.65 -6.14
C PRO A 313 5.65 -15.87 -6.65
N ALA A 314 4.65 -15.30 -5.96
CA ALA A 314 3.23 -15.39 -6.29
C ALA A 314 2.51 -14.13 -5.75
N PRO A 315 1.34 -13.72 -6.30
CA PRO A 315 0.58 -12.58 -5.78
C PRO A 315 0.31 -12.70 -4.28
N PRO A 316 0.52 -11.64 -3.48
CA PRO A 316 0.57 -11.75 -2.02
C PRO A 316 -0.80 -11.88 -1.36
N VAL A 317 -1.85 -11.36 -2.00
CA VAL A 317 -3.24 -11.39 -1.51
C VAL A 317 -4.18 -11.96 -2.59
N SER A 318 -5.38 -12.38 -2.18
CA SER A 318 -6.34 -13.07 -3.05
C SER A 318 -6.82 -12.22 -4.23
N ARG A 319 -7.22 -12.90 -5.32
CA ARG A 319 -7.73 -12.33 -6.58
C ARG A 319 -6.82 -11.33 -7.32
N LEU A 320 -5.58 -11.12 -6.86
CA LEU A 320 -4.55 -10.45 -7.67
C LEU A 320 -3.99 -11.40 -8.73
N GLY A 321 -4.04 -10.97 -9.99
CA GLY A 321 -3.50 -11.69 -11.15
C GLY A 321 -2.14 -11.12 -11.60
N PRO A 322 -1.13 -11.97 -11.85
CA PRO A 322 0.19 -11.52 -12.29
C PRO A 322 0.19 -11.01 -13.73
N LEU A 323 0.86 -9.89 -13.97
CA LEU A 323 0.98 -9.25 -15.29
C LEU A 323 2.31 -9.63 -15.98
N TYR A 324 2.44 -10.91 -16.31
CA TYR A 324 3.68 -11.49 -16.86
C TYR A 324 4.14 -10.82 -18.17
N GLY A 325 5.43 -10.53 -18.28
CA GLY A 325 6.07 -10.00 -19.49
C GLY A 325 5.76 -8.55 -19.85
N VAL A 326 4.93 -7.86 -19.06
CA VAL A 326 4.55 -6.45 -19.29
C VAL A 326 4.83 -5.56 -18.07
N GLN A 327 5.61 -6.05 -17.10
CA GLN A 327 5.83 -5.39 -15.81
C GLN A 327 6.31 -3.94 -15.94
N SER A 328 7.30 -3.63 -16.80
CA SER A 328 7.75 -2.25 -17.02
C SER A 328 6.64 -1.34 -17.57
N ALA A 329 5.84 -1.83 -18.52
CA ALA A 329 4.71 -1.07 -19.07
C ALA A 329 3.59 -0.87 -18.04
N MET A 330 3.38 -1.81 -17.11
CA MET A 330 2.36 -1.72 -16.06
C MET A 330 2.82 -0.82 -14.91
N TRP A 331 4.10 -0.86 -14.52
CA TRP A 331 4.71 0.09 -13.57
C TRP A 331 4.62 1.52 -14.10
N GLN A 332 4.83 1.71 -15.41
CA GLN A 332 4.68 3.01 -16.06
C GLN A 332 3.25 3.58 -16.06
N GLN A 333 2.19 2.81 -15.72
CA GLN A 333 0.81 3.33 -15.66
C GLN A 333 0.50 4.17 -14.43
N PHE A 334 1.29 4.03 -13.37
CA PHE A 334 1.05 4.77 -12.12
C PHE A 334 1.41 6.25 -12.26
N ARG A 335 2.25 6.64 -13.26
CA ARG A 335 2.64 8.03 -13.50
C ARG A 335 1.49 8.89 -14.05
N VAL A 336 1.55 10.19 -13.78
CA VAL A 336 0.69 11.19 -14.42
C VAL A 336 1.14 11.35 -15.88
N GLY A 337 0.22 11.15 -16.82
CA GLY A 337 0.49 11.06 -18.26
C GLY A 337 0.13 9.68 -18.81
N TYR A 338 1.14 8.91 -19.18
CA TYR A 338 1.12 7.64 -19.92
C TYR A 338 0.01 6.63 -19.66
N LEU A 339 -0.57 6.15 -20.77
CA LEU A 339 -1.51 5.03 -20.84
C LEU A 339 -1.06 4.05 -21.95
N PRO A 340 -0.50 2.86 -21.61
CA PRO A 340 0.04 1.93 -22.60
C PRO A 340 -1.06 1.13 -23.30
N THR A 341 -1.02 1.11 -24.63
CA THR A 341 -1.83 0.20 -25.47
C THR A 341 -1.41 -1.28 -25.35
N VAL A 342 -0.30 -1.57 -24.66
CA VAL A 342 0.44 -2.85 -24.72
C VAL A 342 -0.30 -4.02 -24.05
N ALA A 343 -1.13 -3.76 -23.02
CA ALA A 343 -1.97 -4.79 -22.40
C ALA A 343 -3.27 -4.18 -21.85
N PRO A 344 -4.46 -4.61 -22.33
CA PRO A 344 -5.72 -4.23 -21.72
C PRO A 344 -5.86 -4.91 -20.35
N ILE A 345 -6.02 -4.11 -19.29
CA ILE A 345 -6.28 -4.58 -17.94
C ILE A 345 -7.68 -5.23 -17.90
N PRO A 346 -7.88 -6.37 -17.22
CA PRO A 346 -9.21 -6.93 -16.99
C PRO A 346 -10.15 -5.87 -16.39
N SER A 347 -11.35 -5.77 -16.94
CA SER A 347 -12.34 -4.76 -16.55
C SER A 347 -13.75 -5.32 -16.56
N ALA A 348 -14.56 -4.85 -15.61
CA ALA A 348 -15.98 -5.12 -15.50
C ALA A 348 -16.79 -3.89 -15.93
N ALA A 349 -18.11 -4.00 -15.98
CA ALA A 349 -18.96 -2.82 -15.85
C ALA A 349 -18.98 -2.39 -14.38
N LEU A 350 -19.04 -1.09 -14.11
CA LEU A 350 -19.38 -0.58 -12.78
C LEU A 350 -20.86 -0.89 -12.55
N THR A 351 -21.14 -1.90 -11.72
CA THR A 351 -22.49 -2.38 -11.43
C THR A 351 -23.02 -1.75 -10.13
N SER A 352 -24.12 -2.28 -9.57
CA SER A 352 -24.60 -1.90 -8.25
C SER A 352 -23.59 -2.18 -7.11
N LYS A 353 -22.55 -2.98 -7.37
CA LYS A 353 -21.32 -2.98 -6.57
C LYS A 353 -20.57 -1.66 -6.83
N ASN A 354 -20.72 -0.71 -5.89
CA ASN A 354 -20.02 0.57 -5.89
C ASN A 354 -18.87 0.52 -4.85
N PRO A 355 -17.60 0.29 -5.24
CA PRO A 355 -16.48 0.31 -4.31
C PRO A 355 -16.32 1.67 -3.63
N LYS A 356 -16.20 1.67 -2.30
CA LYS A 356 -15.98 2.86 -1.48
C LYS A 356 -14.53 2.88 -1.00
N LEU A 357 -13.67 3.55 -1.75
CA LEU A 357 -12.23 3.55 -1.55
C LEU A 357 -11.85 4.66 -0.55
N PRO A 358 -11.15 4.33 0.55
CA PRO A 358 -10.68 5.34 1.49
C PRO A 358 -9.49 6.14 0.90
N PHE A 359 -9.44 7.44 1.20
CA PHE A 359 -8.41 8.38 0.74
C PHE A 359 -7.72 9.08 1.91
N GLY A 360 -6.48 9.56 1.71
CA GLY A 360 -5.62 10.03 2.80
C GLY A 360 -5.19 8.91 3.76
N PRO A 361 -4.38 9.19 4.80
CA PRO A 361 -3.88 8.16 5.72
C PRO A 361 -4.94 7.70 6.73
N ALA A 362 -4.84 6.45 7.21
CA ALA A 362 -5.54 6.06 8.45
C ALA A 362 -4.82 6.64 9.68
N GLY A 363 -3.49 6.82 9.59
CA GLY A 363 -2.65 7.42 10.62
C GLY A 363 -2.27 6.47 11.77
N PRO A 364 -1.67 6.97 12.86
CA PRO A 364 -1.23 6.14 13.98
C PRO A 364 -2.40 5.59 14.81
N LEU A 365 -2.18 4.39 15.35
CA LEU A 365 -3.06 3.72 16.31
C LEU A 365 -3.20 4.52 17.61
N ILE A 366 -4.37 5.13 17.84
CA ILE A 366 -4.70 5.80 19.11
C ILE A 366 -5.17 4.78 20.16
N GLY A 367 -5.80 3.66 19.76
CA GLY A 367 -6.12 2.55 20.67
C GLY A 367 -7.09 1.53 20.07
N GLN A 368 -7.80 0.78 20.90
CA GLN A 368 -8.80 -0.22 20.47
C GLN A 368 -10.22 0.16 20.93
N ILE A 369 -11.24 -0.15 20.12
CA ILE A 369 -12.67 0.02 20.41
C ILE A 369 -13.32 -1.36 20.50
N GLY A 370 -14.30 -1.54 21.39
CA GLY A 370 -15.03 -2.81 21.53
C GLY A 370 -14.33 -3.82 22.45
N ASP A 371 -14.55 -5.12 22.22
CA ASP A 371 -13.82 -6.16 22.92
C ASP A 371 -12.39 -6.28 22.35
N PRO A 372 -11.36 -6.54 23.17
CA PRO A 372 -10.03 -6.88 22.69
C PRO A 372 -9.96 -7.96 21.60
N LEU A 373 -10.95 -8.88 21.55
CA LEU A 373 -11.08 -9.94 20.56
C LEU A 373 -11.65 -9.47 19.20
N ASP A 374 -12.29 -8.29 19.13
CA ASP A 374 -12.95 -7.78 17.91
C ASP A 374 -11.96 -7.15 16.89
N HIS A 375 -10.66 -7.12 17.21
CA HIS A 375 -9.57 -6.54 16.39
C HIS A 375 -9.90 -5.18 15.74
N SER A 376 -10.71 -4.37 16.44
CA SER A 376 -11.25 -3.10 15.95
C SER A 376 -10.44 -1.93 16.50
N TYR A 377 -9.52 -1.43 15.69
CA TYR A 377 -8.52 -0.44 16.07
C TYR A 377 -8.96 0.98 15.71
N ALA A 378 -8.79 1.92 16.64
CA ALA A 378 -9.00 3.35 16.43
C ALA A 378 -7.69 4.00 15.99
N HIS A 379 -7.68 4.51 14.76
CA HIS A 379 -6.63 5.35 14.21
C HIS A 379 -7.16 6.77 14.00
N LEU A 380 -6.26 7.75 14.00
CA LEU A 380 -6.56 9.14 13.68
C LEU A 380 -5.60 9.58 12.57
N PRO A 381 -6.05 10.12 11.42
CA PRO A 381 -5.19 10.34 10.25
C PRO A 381 -3.92 11.14 10.54
N LEU A 382 -4.04 12.14 11.43
CA LEU A 382 -3.02 13.14 11.73
C LEU A 382 -2.46 13.83 10.47
N ALA A 383 -3.34 14.05 9.48
CA ALA A 383 -3.00 14.45 8.11
C ALA A 383 -2.81 15.99 7.91
N GLY A 384 -2.38 16.70 8.94
CA GLY A 384 -2.00 18.12 8.89
C GLY A 384 -1.09 18.50 10.07
N PRO A 385 -0.67 19.77 10.19
CA PRO A 385 0.12 20.28 11.31
C PRO A 385 -0.72 20.34 12.60
N ILE A 386 -0.55 19.32 13.45
CA ILE A 386 -1.43 19.06 14.60
C ILE A 386 -0.66 19.18 15.91
N THR A 387 -1.26 19.84 16.90
CA THR A 387 -0.74 19.98 18.26
C THR A 387 -1.47 19.02 19.21
N VAL A 388 -0.71 18.13 19.85
CA VAL A 388 -1.23 17.26 20.94
C VAL A 388 -0.74 17.79 22.28
N LEU A 389 -1.70 18.13 23.16
CA LEU A 389 -1.48 18.53 24.56
C LEU A 389 -2.07 17.46 25.47
N CYS A 390 -1.30 16.98 26.44
CA CYS A 390 -1.67 15.77 27.17
C CYS A 390 -1.21 15.79 28.63
N GLN A 391 -2.17 15.77 29.55
CA GLN A 391 -1.91 15.69 30.99
C GLN A 391 -1.21 14.37 31.41
N SER A 392 -1.29 13.32 30.57
CA SER A 392 -0.69 12.01 30.82
C SER A 392 0.59 11.80 29.98
N PRO A 393 1.81 11.96 30.54
CA PRO A 393 3.05 11.82 29.78
C PRO A 393 3.23 10.42 29.15
N THR A 394 2.55 9.40 29.69
CA THR A 394 2.57 8.04 29.14
C THR A 394 1.70 7.91 27.88
N LEU A 395 0.57 8.62 27.78
CA LEU A 395 -0.26 8.62 26.58
C LEU A 395 0.38 9.46 25.48
N LEU A 396 0.90 10.66 25.79
CA LEU A 396 1.60 11.49 24.81
C LEU A 396 2.79 10.76 24.17
N LYS A 397 3.60 10.07 24.99
CA LYS A 397 4.73 9.27 24.51
C LYS A 397 4.30 8.07 23.66
N GLN A 398 3.14 7.46 23.92
CA GLN A 398 2.56 6.43 23.03
C GLN A 398 2.15 7.02 21.68
N ILE A 399 1.43 8.15 21.67
CA ILE A 399 0.98 8.82 20.45
C ILE A 399 2.20 9.24 19.61
N ALA A 400 3.22 9.85 20.23
CA ALA A 400 4.47 10.20 19.57
C ALA A 400 5.21 8.99 18.99
N LEU A 401 5.35 7.90 19.76
CA LEU A 401 6.01 6.68 19.29
C LEU A 401 5.26 6.00 18.14
N ARG A 402 3.93 6.04 18.13
CA ARG A 402 3.15 5.49 17.00
C ARG A 402 3.15 6.45 15.81
N ALA A 403 3.20 7.76 16.03
CA ALA A 403 3.32 8.77 14.98
C ALA A 403 4.60 8.63 14.16
N THR A 404 5.71 8.12 14.71
CA THR A 404 6.93 7.79 13.93
C THR A 404 6.64 6.90 12.73
N THR A 405 5.59 6.07 12.80
CA THR A 405 5.24 5.11 11.75
C THR A 405 4.55 5.72 10.55
N THR A 406 4.10 6.97 10.65
CA THR A 406 3.58 7.72 9.50
C THR A 406 4.67 8.19 8.54
N GLY A 407 5.95 8.11 8.93
CA GLY A 407 7.09 8.64 8.17
C GLY A 407 7.22 10.18 8.17
N ARG A 408 6.19 10.89 8.64
CA ARG A 408 6.15 12.35 8.81
C ARG A 408 7.24 12.81 9.80
N PRO A 409 7.78 14.04 9.67
CA PRO A 409 8.71 14.60 10.64
C PRO A 409 8.10 14.65 12.05
N LEU A 410 8.85 14.19 13.06
CA LEU A 410 8.43 14.21 14.46
C LEU A 410 9.09 15.38 15.20
N VAL A 411 8.36 16.46 15.46
CA VAL A 411 8.85 17.59 16.25
C VAL A 411 8.29 17.52 17.67
N VAL A 412 9.18 17.56 18.66
CA VAL A 412 8.83 17.53 20.09
C VAL A 412 9.37 18.78 20.77
N VAL A 413 8.48 19.61 21.33
CA VAL A 413 8.87 20.74 22.19
C VAL A 413 8.75 20.32 23.65
N SER A 414 9.85 20.27 24.40
CA SER A 414 9.86 19.81 25.80
C SER A 414 11.15 20.16 26.56
N ASP A 415 11.01 20.62 27.81
CA ASP A 415 12.12 20.84 28.76
C ASP A 415 12.82 19.53 29.23
N GLU A 416 12.31 18.34 28.87
CA GLU A 416 12.91 17.02 29.21
C GLU A 416 13.48 16.27 27.98
N PRO A 417 14.45 16.81 27.22
CA PRO A 417 14.83 16.26 25.91
C PRO A 417 15.33 14.80 25.95
N GLU A 418 16.10 14.41 26.96
CA GLU A 418 16.57 13.02 27.12
C GLU A 418 15.42 12.02 27.37
N ALA A 419 14.26 12.48 27.88
CA ALA A 419 13.08 11.66 28.09
C ALA A 419 12.26 11.41 26.80
N TRP A 420 12.61 12.08 25.70
CA TRP A 420 12.00 11.95 24.36
C TRP A 420 12.94 11.35 23.32
N ARG A 421 14.25 11.49 23.50
CA ARG A 421 15.31 10.97 22.62
C ARG A 421 15.12 9.50 22.17
N PRO A 422 14.70 8.53 23.01
CA PRO A 422 14.43 7.16 22.54
C PRO A 422 13.30 7.07 21.50
N ILE A 423 12.30 7.95 21.59
CA ILE A 423 11.14 7.98 20.69
C ILE A 423 11.53 8.68 19.38
N VAL A 424 12.15 9.86 19.47
CA VAL A 424 12.55 10.63 18.28
C VAL A 424 13.59 9.88 17.44
N SER A 425 14.48 9.09 18.06
CA SER A 425 15.41 8.23 17.33
C SER A 425 14.77 7.06 16.54
N MET A 426 13.46 6.81 16.70
CA MET A 426 12.69 5.85 15.90
C MET A 426 11.98 6.49 14.69
N ALA A 427 11.93 7.83 14.59
CA ALA A 427 11.34 8.53 13.45
C ALA A 427 12.23 8.46 12.19
N THR A 428 11.62 8.61 11.00
CA THR A 428 12.37 8.79 9.74
C THR A 428 13.11 10.13 9.73
N SER A 429 12.45 11.17 10.24
CA SER A 429 13.01 12.49 10.55
C SER A 429 12.41 12.97 11.86
N GLY A 430 13.17 13.67 12.70
CA GLY A 430 12.65 14.19 13.95
C GLY A 430 13.64 15.04 14.74
N VAL A 431 13.10 16.00 15.48
CA VAL A 431 13.84 17.06 16.20
C VAL A 431 13.23 17.25 17.58
N ILE A 432 14.08 17.50 18.58
CA ILE A 432 13.67 17.93 19.91
C ILE A 432 14.08 19.40 20.07
N LEU A 433 13.15 20.23 20.56
CA LEU A 433 13.34 21.65 20.79
C LEU A 433 13.07 21.94 22.27
N ASP A 434 14.00 22.63 22.94
CA ASP A 434 13.82 23.04 24.33
C ASP A 434 12.67 24.05 24.48
N ARG A 435 12.43 24.87 23.44
CA ARG A 435 11.38 25.89 23.36
C ARG A 435 10.91 26.10 21.91
N TYR A 436 9.73 26.71 21.76
CA TYR A 436 9.27 27.21 20.47
C TYR A 436 10.29 28.17 19.82
N PRO A 437 10.60 28.01 18.51
CA PRO A 437 11.39 28.95 17.72
C PRO A 437 10.88 30.39 17.82
N ALA A 438 11.76 31.37 17.62
CA ALA A 438 11.40 32.78 17.76
C ALA A 438 10.32 33.23 16.76
N HIS A 439 10.33 32.68 15.54
CA HIS A 439 9.34 32.96 14.50
C HIS A 439 8.02 32.15 14.66
N TRP A 440 7.86 31.39 15.75
CA TRP A 440 6.62 30.65 16.07
C TRP A 440 5.83 31.32 17.20
N ARG A 441 6.28 32.49 17.66
CA ARG A 441 5.63 33.26 18.73
C ARG A 441 4.89 34.43 18.09
N ALA A 442 3.68 34.71 18.59
CA ALA A 442 2.95 35.89 18.17
C ALA A 442 3.79 37.16 18.39
N ILE A 443 3.73 38.06 17.42
CA ILE A 443 4.28 39.41 17.56
C ILE A 443 3.39 40.15 18.55
N GLU A 444 3.95 40.57 19.70
CA GLU A 444 3.28 41.50 20.60
C GLU A 444 3.09 42.82 19.83
N PRO A 445 1.90 43.45 19.87
CA PRO A 445 1.72 44.75 19.24
C PRO A 445 2.62 45.77 19.93
N ASP A 446 3.44 46.48 19.16
CA ASP A 446 4.24 47.60 19.67
C ASP A 446 3.29 48.70 20.19
N ASP A 447 3.13 48.78 21.51
CA ASP A 447 2.52 49.91 22.22
C ASP A 447 3.46 51.14 22.14
N ASP A 448 3.67 51.67 20.93
CA ASP A 448 4.56 52.82 20.68
C ASP A 448 3.87 54.13 21.10
N ASP A 449 4.34 54.65 22.24
CA ASP A 449 3.61 55.55 23.13
C ASP A 449 3.37 56.95 22.52
N SER A 450 2.09 57.30 22.27
CA SER A 450 1.69 58.62 21.75
C SER A 450 0.48 59.24 22.46
N ALA A 451 0.43 59.09 23.78
CA ALA A 451 -0.13 60.01 24.78
C ALA A 451 -1.46 60.77 24.49
N ALA A 452 -2.55 60.32 25.12
CA ALA A 452 -3.69 61.17 25.51
C ALA A 452 -4.39 60.65 26.79
N ASP A 453 -4.93 61.55 27.60
CA ASP A 453 -5.67 61.26 28.86
C ASP A 453 -6.93 60.36 28.65
N GLY A 454 -7.33 59.62 29.69
CA GLY A 454 -8.77 59.33 29.89
C GLY A 454 -9.20 57.97 30.46
N ASP A 455 -8.79 57.64 31.69
CA ASP A 455 -9.46 56.71 32.64
C ASP A 455 -10.67 55.89 32.10
N THR A 456 -10.43 54.66 31.62
CA THR A 456 -11.47 53.63 31.47
C THR A 456 -10.88 52.22 31.64
N ALA A 457 -11.66 51.32 32.24
CA ALA A 457 -11.28 50.01 32.76
C ALA A 457 -10.53 49.04 31.81
N THR A 458 -9.55 48.34 32.40
CA THR A 458 -9.15 46.94 32.18
C THR A 458 -9.24 46.36 30.76
N SER A 459 -8.13 46.47 30.03
CA SER A 459 -7.74 45.53 28.97
C SER A 459 -6.31 45.07 29.21
N ALA A 460 -6.12 44.01 30.00
CA ALA A 460 -4.80 43.41 30.16
C ALA A 460 -4.51 42.48 28.97
N PRO A 461 -3.38 42.63 28.25
CA PRO A 461 -2.96 41.63 27.27
C PRO A 461 -2.75 40.30 28.02
N THR A 462 -3.61 39.33 27.71
CA THR A 462 -3.73 38.04 28.38
C THR A 462 -3.50 36.97 27.30
N PRO A 463 -2.63 35.98 27.55
CA PRO A 463 -1.32 36.03 26.90
C PRO A 463 -1.23 35.19 25.61
N GLY A 464 -0.14 35.39 24.87
CA GLY A 464 0.36 34.35 23.96
C GLY A 464 0.58 33.04 24.75
N PRO A 465 0.38 31.85 24.13
CA PRO A 465 0.02 30.62 24.84
C PRO A 465 0.99 30.19 25.95
N ASP A 466 0.67 30.57 27.19
CA ASP A 466 1.38 30.21 28.42
C ASP A 466 0.95 28.80 28.90
N ILE A 467 1.14 27.81 28.01
CA ILE A 467 0.73 26.42 28.20
C ILE A 467 1.72 25.72 29.12
N ASP A 468 1.25 25.21 30.27
CA ASP A 468 2.03 24.39 31.22
C ASP A 468 2.73 23.23 30.47
N PRO A 469 4.08 23.20 30.39
CA PRO A 469 4.80 22.46 29.36
C PRO A 469 4.90 20.94 29.62
N ARG A 470 3.77 20.23 29.64
CA ARG A 470 3.72 18.75 29.56
C ARG A 470 3.88 18.22 28.12
N ALA A 471 4.87 18.80 27.45
CA ALA A 471 5.37 18.55 26.10
C ALA A 471 4.33 18.72 24.98
N ILE A 472 4.78 19.33 23.88
CA ILE A 472 3.95 19.56 22.71
C ILE A 472 4.50 18.75 21.55
N LEU A 473 3.68 17.81 21.09
CA LEU A 473 3.94 16.98 19.92
C LEU A 473 3.37 17.69 18.70
N VAL A 474 4.23 18.06 17.75
CA VAL A 474 3.84 18.60 16.44
C VAL A 474 4.26 17.61 15.36
N ILE A 475 3.31 17.28 14.48
CA ILE A 475 3.49 16.33 13.37
C ILE A 475 3.16 17.07 12.09
N ASP A 476 4.09 17.09 11.12
CA ASP A 476 4.02 17.79 9.83
C ASP A 476 3.99 19.35 9.91
N THR A 477 4.31 20.12 8.85
CA THR A 477 4.68 19.84 7.44
C THR A 477 6.07 20.42 7.08
N ASP A 478 6.64 20.04 5.93
CA ASP A 478 8.07 20.19 5.60
C ASP A 478 8.63 21.59 5.23
N GLU A 479 7.83 22.65 5.02
CA GLU A 479 8.33 23.92 4.44
C GLU A 479 7.72 25.19 5.12
N ASP A 480 8.18 25.46 6.34
CA ASP A 480 7.89 26.63 7.22
C ASP A 480 6.44 26.79 7.76
N TRP A 481 6.21 26.30 8.99
CA TRP A 481 5.00 26.49 9.80
C TRP A 481 5.36 27.29 11.06
N PRO A 482 4.75 28.46 11.38
CA PRO A 482 3.29 28.68 11.52
C PRO A 482 2.87 30.13 11.14
N GLU A 483 1.83 30.69 11.79
CA GLU A 483 1.87 32.12 12.18
C GLU A 483 1.74 32.32 13.71
N ASN A 484 0.82 31.65 14.42
CA ASN A 484 0.86 31.57 15.90
C ASN A 484 0.32 30.27 16.56
N LEU A 485 0.00 29.23 15.76
CA LEU A 485 -0.45 27.88 16.16
C LEU A 485 -1.84 27.79 16.87
N PRO A 486 -2.48 26.61 16.88
CA PRO A 486 -2.27 25.41 16.06
C PRO A 486 -3.39 25.22 15.01
N GLN A 487 -3.20 24.37 13.99
CA GLN A 487 -4.27 24.12 13.01
C GLN A 487 -5.33 23.13 13.52
N VAL A 488 -4.98 22.35 14.55
CA VAL A 488 -5.81 21.39 15.28
C VAL A 488 -5.24 21.26 16.69
N THR A 489 -6.12 21.20 17.69
CA THR A 489 -5.73 20.79 19.06
C THR A 489 -6.32 19.43 19.42
N ILE A 490 -5.48 18.51 19.91
CA ILE A 490 -5.88 17.29 20.61
C ILE A 490 -5.59 17.46 22.11
N LEU A 491 -6.61 17.40 22.97
CA LEU A 491 -6.47 17.50 24.43
C LEU A 491 -6.65 16.15 25.13
N THR A 492 -6.11 16.01 26.35
CA THR A 492 -6.44 14.90 27.26
C THR A 492 -6.80 15.40 28.66
N GLY A 493 -8.10 15.54 28.94
CA GLY A 493 -8.60 15.78 30.31
C GLY A 493 -8.66 17.24 30.79
N ASP A 494 -8.67 18.22 29.90
CA ASP A 494 -8.93 19.62 30.25
C ASP A 494 -10.19 20.14 29.54
N GLU A 495 -11.14 20.66 30.31
CA GLU A 495 -12.39 21.28 29.81
C GLU A 495 -12.23 22.79 29.55
N ALA A 496 -11.10 23.41 29.92
CA ALA A 496 -10.89 24.86 29.84
C ALA A 496 -10.36 25.35 28.48
N CYS A 497 -9.97 24.45 27.57
CA CYS A 497 -9.47 24.79 26.24
C CYS A 497 -10.39 24.24 25.14
N ASP A 498 -10.78 25.10 24.19
CA ASP A 498 -11.44 24.66 22.96
C ASP A 498 -10.51 23.73 22.17
N SER A 499 -11.06 22.62 21.68
CA SER A 499 -10.31 21.61 20.94
C SER A 499 -11.17 20.84 19.95
N ASP A 500 -10.54 20.37 18.87
CA ASP A 500 -11.22 19.63 17.82
C ASP A 500 -11.36 18.14 18.16
N VAL A 501 -10.46 17.64 19.02
CA VAL A 501 -10.40 16.26 19.50
C VAL A 501 -10.05 16.24 20.98
N GLU A 502 -10.81 15.50 21.77
CA GLU A 502 -10.64 15.39 23.21
C GLU A 502 -10.55 13.92 23.61
N LEU A 503 -9.52 13.52 24.37
CA LEU A 503 -9.32 12.18 24.90
C LEU A 503 -9.45 12.21 26.43
N VAL A 504 -10.69 12.16 26.91
CA VAL A 504 -11.01 12.20 28.35
C VAL A 504 -10.63 10.86 28.99
N ASP A 505 -9.80 10.87 30.03
CA ASP A 505 -9.52 9.64 30.79
C ASP A 505 -10.79 9.14 31.51
N THR A 506 -11.02 7.83 31.49
CA THR A 506 -12.19 7.18 32.10
C THR A 506 -11.84 6.12 33.14
N ASP A 507 -10.57 5.67 33.21
CA ASP A 507 -10.06 4.82 34.30
C ASP A 507 -8.52 4.69 34.32
N ASP A 508 -7.98 4.36 35.50
CA ASP A 508 -6.57 4.00 35.71
C ASP A 508 -6.08 2.78 34.86
N LYS A 509 -6.93 2.22 33.99
CA LYS A 509 -6.67 1.06 33.13
C LYS A 509 -6.56 1.44 31.65
N GLN A 510 -6.32 2.72 31.38
CA GLN A 510 -5.96 3.28 30.08
C GLN A 510 -7.13 3.28 29.08
N GLY A 511 -8.36 3.41 29.60
CA GLY A 511 -9.57 3.67 28.81
C GLY A 511 -9.85 5.17 28.71
N PHE A 512 -9.98 5.69 27.49
CA PHE A 512 -10.27 7.10 27.19
C PHE A 512 -11.61 7.21 26.45
N THR A 513 -12.27 8.36 26.52
CA THR A 513 -13.36 8.74 25.61
C THR A 513 -12.80 9.72 24.60
N LEU A 514 -12.67 9.26 23.35
CA LEU A 514 -12.46 10.11 22.19
C LEU A 514 -13.76 10.86 21.93
N LYS A 515 -13.78 12.19 22.12
CA LYS A 515 -14.77 13.10 21.54
C LYS A 515 -14.14 13.81 20.35
N ILE A 516 -14.94 14.14 19.33
CA ILE A 516 -14.53 15.00 18.22
C ILE A 516 -15.54 16.13 18.02
N ARG A 517 -15.11 17.25 17.43
CA ARG A 517 -15.87 18.51 17.25
C ARG A 517 -17.27 18.34 16.63
N THR A 518 -17.52 17.27 15.89
CA THR A 518 -18.83 16.91 15.32
C THR A 518 -19.83 16.33 16.34
N GLY A 519 -19.46 16.23 17.62
CA GLY A 519 -20.28 15.68 18.70
C GLY A 519 -20.27 14.14 18.78
N MET A 520 -19.53 13.45 17.90
CA MET A 520 -19.35 12.00 18.00
C MET A 520 -18.42 11.65 19.16
N THR A 521 -18.73 10.57 19.87
CA THR A 521 -17.91 10.05 20.97
C THR A 521 -17.73 8.54 20.88
N ALA A 522 -16.56 8.04 21.26
CA ALA A 522 -16.20 6.62 21.28
C ALA A 522 -15.29 6.30 22.46
N ARG A 523 -15.50 5.16 23.13
CA ARG A 523 -14.59 4.68 24.18
C ARG A 523 -13.47 3.86 23.56
N VAL A 524 -12.24 4.34 23.75
CA VAL A 524 -10.99 3.81 23.17
C VAL A 524 -10.10 3.32 24.30
N ARG A 525 -9.32 2.27 24.10
CA ARG A 525 -8.34 1.78 25.09
C ARG A 525 -6.94 1.77 24.52
N SER A 526 -6.00 2.50 25.15
CA SER A 526 -4.59 2.52 24.74
C SER A 526 -3.68 1.94 25.82
N ALA A 527 -3.71 0.62 25.95
CA ALA A 527 -2.76 -0.09 26.78
C ALA A 527 -1.43 -0.27 26.01
N PRO A 528 -0.28 0.19 26.53
CA PRO A 528 0.98 0.03 25.84
C PRO A 528 1.43 -1.44 25.86
N ALA A 529 1.94 -1.93 24.73
CA ALA A 529 2.52 -3.27 24.61
C ALA A 529 3.76 -3.43 25.52
N HIS A 530 4.19 -4.68 25.77
CA HIS A 530 5.36 -4.93 26.62
C HIS A 530 6.64 -4.24 26.08
N GLU A 531 6.83 -4.27 24.76
CA GLU A 531 7.99 -3.64 24.12
C GLU A 531 7.85 -2.12 23.98
N GLU A 532 6.64 -1.59 23.79
CA GLU A 532 6.38 -0.15 23.92
C GLU A 532 6.80 0.35 25.30
N ARG A 533 6.36 -0.30 26.40
CA ARG A 533 6.74 0.11 27.77
C ARG A 533 8.26 0.21 27.96
N ARG A 534 9.03 -0.69 27.32
CA ARG A 534 10.49 -0.68 27.35
C ARG A 534 11.09 0.53 26.62
N ILE A 535 10.52 0.96 25.49
CA ILE A 535 10.93 2.15 24.75
C ILE A 535 10.51 3.43 25.49
N LEU A 536 9.29 3.43 26.08
CA LEU A 536 8.70 4.55 26.81
C LEU A 536 9.32 4.77 28.22
N GLY A 537 10.18 3.86 28.68
CA GLY A 537 10.78 3.90 30.03
C GLY A 537 9.82 3.57 31.18
N VAL A 538 8.63 3.03 30.88
CA VAL A 538 7.56 2.79 31.85
C VAL A 538 7.77 1.43 32.52
N ASN A 539 8.19 1.45 33.80
CA ASN A 539 8.26 0.26 34.64
C ASN A 539 6.89 -0.45 34.69
N PRO A 540 6.85 -1.80 34.75
CA PRO A 540 5.58 -2.51 34.94
C PRO A 540 4.94 -2.07 36.26
N PRO A 541 3.60 -1.95 36.33
CA PRO A 541 2.93 -1.66 37.61
C PRO A 541 3.26 -2.78 38.58
N THR A 542 3.80 -2.42 39.75
CA THR A 542 4.20 -3.37 40.79
C THR A 542 2.96 -4.01 41.41
N THR A 543 2.41 -5.03 40.75
CA THR A 543 1.45 -5.94 41.38
C THR A 543 2.15 -6.58 42.58
N PRO A 544 1.68 -6.33 43.82
CA PRO A 544 2.29 -6.96 44.98
C PRO A 544 1.97 -8.45 44.91
N ILE A 545 2.95 -9.26 44.51
CA ILE A 545 2.84 -10.71 44.54
C ILE A 545 2.72 -11.10 46.01
N SER A 546 1.49 -11.33 46.47
CA SER A 546 1.23 -11.72 47.85
C SER A 546 1.64 -13.17 48.06
N VAL A 547 2.95 -13.38 48.23
CA VAL A 547 3.54 -14.67 48.62
C VAL A 547 3.30 -14.89 50.12
N SER A 548 2.03 -14.94 50.50
CA SER A 548 1.57 -15.46 51.78
C SER A 548 1.20 -16.93 51.58
N PRO A 549 1.97 -17.89 52.12
CA PRO A 549 1.56 -19.29 52.09
C PRO A 549 0.21 -19.46 52.80
N PRO A 550 -0.74 -20.24 52.25
CA PRO A 550 -2.00 -20.51 52.93
C PRO A 550 -1.73 -21.25 54.24
N ALA A 551 -2.24 -20.72 55.35
CA ALA A 551 -2.04 -21.32 56.67
C ALA A 551 -2.60 -22.76 56.72
N PRO A 552 -1.90 -23.70 57.38
CA PRO A 552 -2.36 -25.08 57.47
C PRO A 552 -3.69 -25.15 58.24
N ARG A 553 -4.68 -25.84 57.66
CA ARG A 553 -5.96 -26.09 58.35
C ARG A 553 -5.73 -27.06 59.52
N PRO A 554 -6.38 -26.85 60.68
CA PRO A 554 -6.36 -27.85 61.76
C PRO A 554 -7.04 -29.15 61.30
N PRO A 555 -6.61 -30.32 61.80
CA PRO A 555 -7.25 -31.59 61.48
C PRO A 555 -8.66 -31.67 62.09
N VAL A 556 -9.61 -32.19 61.32
CA VAL A 556 -10.95 -32.53 61.83
C VAL A 556 -10.89 -33.92 62.44
N GLU A 557 -11.17 -34.01 63.74
CA GLU A 557 -11.20 -35.28 64.47
C GLU A 557 -12.54 -36.01 64.22
N ALA A 558 -12.47 -37.24 63.72
CA ALA A 558 -13.65 -38.06 63.43
C ALA A 558 -13.97 -39.02 64.60
N PRO A 559 -15.24 -39.11 65.06
CA PRO A 559 -15.65 -40.10 66.06
C PRO A 559 -15.43 -41.55 65.61
N ARG A 560 -15.24 -42.43 66.58
CA ARG A 560 -14.87 -43.84 66.37
C ARG A 560 -16.05 -44.77 66.05
N ASP A 561 -15.70 -45.85 65.37
CA ASP A 561 -16.23 -47.22 65.45
C ASP A 561 -17.75 -47.45 65.54
N ILE A 562 -18.29 -48.21 64.57
CA ILE A 562 -18.63 -49.63 64.80
C ILE A 562 -18.89 -50.34 63.44
N SER A 563 -18.47 -51.59 63.36
CA SER A 563 -18.76 -52.60 62.33
C SER A 563 -18.76 -53.97 63.03
N PRO A 564 -19.23 -55.09 62.43
CA PRO A 564 -19.64 -55.32 61.02
C PRO A 564 -21.00 -56.05 60.88
N VAL A 565 -21.37 -56.51 59.66
CA VAL A 565 -21.63 -57.94 59.29
C VAL A 565 -22.38 -58.09 57.94
N SER A 566 -21.74 -58.81 57.01
CA SER A 566 -22.24 -59.68 55.90
C SER A 566 -23.20 -59.26 54.77
N ASP A 567 -22.77 -59.67 53.56
CA ASP A 567 -23.51 -60.20 52.39
C ASP A 567 -24.48 -59.27 51.58
N THR A 568 -24.60 -59.37 50.24
CA THR A 568 -24.19 -60.46 49.30
C THR A 568 -23.86 -59.95 47.87
N GLY A 569 -22.72 -60.38 47.26
CA GLY A 569 -22.41 -60.42 45.80
C GLY A 569 -22.31 -59.11 44.98
N GLY A 570 -21.52 -58.95 43.91
CA GLY A 570 -20.43 -59.74 43.27
C GLY A 570 -19.77 -58.91 42.12
N HIS A 571 -18.44 -58.83 41.97
CA HIS A 571 -17.59 -59.60 41.01
C HIS A 571 -17.97 -59.51 39.51
N LEU A 572 -17.15 -59.17 38.49
CA LEU A 572 -15.77 -58.64 38.21
C LEU A 572 -15.83 -57.92 36.80
N THR A 573 -14.84 -57.42 36.02
CA THR A 573 -13.35 -57.23 35.88
C THR A 573 -13.15 -56.10 34.81
N ALA A 574 -12.03 -55.55 34.30
CA ALA A 574 -10.54 -55.57 34.35
C ALA A 574 -10.04 -54.13 33.94
N GLU A 575 -8.79 -53.64 33.83
CA GLU A 575 -7.40 -54.17 33.58
C GLU A 575 -7.05 -54.52 32.10
N ALA A 576 -5.85 -54.23 31.51
CA ALA A 576 -4.59 -53.65 32.03
C ALA A 576 -3.69 -52.91 30.96
N ALA A 577 -2.41 -52.66 31.30
CA ALA A 577 -1.33 -51.85 30.64
C ALA A 577 -0.67 -52.51 29.37
N ALA A 578 0.38 -52.03 28.68
CA ALA A 578 1.51 -51.09 28.89
C ALA A 578 1.98 -50.48 27.52
N GLN A 579 2.86 -49.46 27.31
CA GLN A 579 3.95 -48.73 28.01
C GLN A 579 5.38 -49.37 27.98
N GLU A 580 6.37 -48.76 27.30
CA GLU A 580 7.82 -48.66 27.69
C GLU A 580 8.77 -47.85 26.72
N GLN A 581 10.05 -47.66 27.12
CA GLN A 581 11.21 -46.92 26.50
C GLN A 581 12.49 -47.84 26.57
N PRO A 582 13.75 -47.56 26.07
CA PRO A 582 14.56 -46.32 26.25
C PRO A 582 15.79 -46.01 25.28
N ALA A 583 16.52 -44.92 25.58
CA ALA A 583 18.00 -44.66 25.58
C ALA A 583 19.00 -44.79 24.36
N SER A 584 19.66 -43.64 24.06
CA SER A 584 21.15 -43.38 23.90
C SER A 584 22.06 -43.92 22.76
N SER A 585 22.84 -43.02 22.09
CA SER A 585 24.36 -42.99 22.01
C SER A 585 25.04 -42.36 20.75
N MET A 586 25.87 -41.33 20.96
CA MET A 586 27.26 -41.02 20.45
C MET A 586 27.81 -41.21 18.98
N THR A 587 28.63 -40.22 18.55
CA THR A 587 29.96 -40.32 17.83
C THR A 587 30.11 -40.32 16.28
N THR A 588 30.46 -39.13 15.74
CA THR A 588 31.64 -38.74 14.88
C THR A 588 32.00 -39.37 13.49
N SER A 589 32.51 -38.49 12.59
CA SER A 589 33.62 -38.63 11.58
C SER A 589 33.42 -39.00 10.09
N GLN A 590 33.79 -38.02 9.23
CA GLN A 590 34.75 -38.06 8.08
C GLN A 590 34.40 -38.59 6.65
N HIS A 591 35.17 -38.01 5.71
CA HIS A 591 35.56 -38.46 4.35
C HIS A 591 34.62 -38.37 3.11
N SER A 592 34.81 -37.27 2.36
CA SER A 592 35.07 -37.25 0.90
C SER A 592 36.36 -38.04 0.53
N PRO A 593 36.77 -38.29 -0.74
CA PRO A 593 36.35 -37.62 -2.00
C PRO A 593 36.25 -38.59 -3.21
N SER A 594 36.52 -38.07 -4.43
CA SER A 594 36.95 -38.74 -5.68
C SER A 594 35.91 -38.87 -6.80
N THR A 595 36.22 -38.76 -8.10
CA THR A 595 37.09 -37.84 -8.91
C THR A 595 36.63 -38.00 -10.39
N SER A 596 37.00 -37.08 -11.31
CA SER A 596 37.28 -37.39 -12.74
C SER A 596 36.09 -37.78 -13.66
N ASP A 597 36.12 -37.60 -14.99
CA ASP A 597 36.99 -36.78 -15.85
C ASP A 597 36.43 -36.60 -17.30
N ARG A 598 37.08 -35.72 -18.08
CA ARG A 598 37.27 -35.76 -19.56
C ARG A 598 36.08 -35.74 -20.56
N VAL A 599 36.26 -35.36 -21.86
CA VAL A 599 37.13 -34.36 -22.54
C VAL A 599 36.77 -34.21 -24.04
N GLN A 600 37.01 -33.02 -24.64
CA GLN A 600 37.16 -32.72 -26.10
C GLN A 600 35.97 -33.07 -27.05
N HIS A 601 35.88 -32.65 -28.32
CA HIS A 601 36.73 -31.92 -29.31
C HIS A 601 35.92 -30.73 -29.93
N GLU A 602 36.48 -29.58 -30.32
CA GLU A 602 37.00 -29.19 -31.68
C GLU A 602 36.00 -29.34 -32.86
N GLN A 603 35.99 -28.51 -33.93
CA GLN A 603 36.95 -27.50 -34.46
C GLN A 603 36.28 -26.54 -35.50
N ILE A 604 36.97 -25.44 -35.89
CA ILE A 604 36.92 -24.73 -37.22
C ILE A 604 35.61 -24.00 -37.64
N SER A 605 35.60 -22.87 -38.39
CA SER A 605 36.52 -21.71 -38.51
C SER A 605 35.86 -20.59 -39.37
N ASP A 606 36.55 -19.46 -39.49
CA ASP A 606 36.66 -18.55 -40.65
C ASP A 606 35.69 -17.38 -40.95
N GLN A 607 36.37 -16.24 -41.20
CA GLN A 607 36.12 -15.16 -42.18
C GLN A 607 35.18 -13.97 -41.86
N GLN A 608 35.84 -12.95 -41.31
CA GLN A 608 35.61 -11.51 -41.54
C GLN A 608 35.84 -11.13 -43.03
N PRO A 609 35.37 -9.95 -43.50
CA PRO A 609 36.31 -8.81 -43.54
C PRO A 609 35.67 -7.42 -43.24
N HIS A 610 36.55 -6.42 -43.16
CA HIS A 610 36.27 -5.03 -42.78
C HIS A 610 35.66 -4.15 -43.89
N LEU A 611 35.16 -2.99 -43.50
CA LEU A 611 35.48 -1.71 -44.18
C LEU A 611 35.54 -0.55 -43.16
N ARG A 612 36.04 0.63 -43.59
CA ARG A 612 36.68 1.65 -42.74
C ARG A 612 36.53 3.05 -43.34
N PHE A 613 36.21 4.07 -42.54
CA PHE A 613 36.48 5.49 -42.84
C PHE A 613 36.68 6.33 -41.56
N GLU A 614 37.29 7.51 -41.71
CA GLU A 614 37.75 8.43 -40.64
C GLU A 614 37.35 9.90 -40.94
N PRO A 615 37.53 10.87 -40.00
CA PRO A 615 36.76 12.12 -39.97
C PRO A 615 37.46 13.39 -40.47
N ILE A 616 36.69 14.50 -40.49
CA ILE A 616 37.08 15.91 -40.72
C ILE A 616 36.20 16.70 -39.70
N ALA A 617 36.68 17.48 -38.70
CA ALA A 617 37.59 18.65 -38.68
C ALA A 617 36.90 19.95 -39.20
N LYS A 618 37.10 21.18 -38.68
CA LYS A 618 37.78 21.74 -37.48
C LYS A 618 37.26 23.20 -37.27
N ASP A 619 37.59 23.85 -36.14
CA ASP A 619 37.96 25.28 -35.96
C ASP A 619 37.42 25.90 -34.65
N ASP A 620 37.92 27.04 -34.16
CA ASP A 620 39.29 27.34 -33.68
C ASP A 620 39.29 28.74 -33.00
N THR A 621 39.96 28.92 -31.86
CA THR A 621 40.36 30.24 -31.31
C THR A 621 41.32 30.08 -30.12
N SER A 622 42.25 31.04 -29.91
CA SER A 622 43.37 30.87 -28.96
C SER A 622 44.10 32.17 -28.59
N ASP A 623 44.42 32.39 -27.30
CA ASP A 623 45.47 33.30 -26.77
C ASP A 623 45.49 33.30 -25.21
N THR A 624 46.58 33.48 -24.43
CA THR A 624 48.02 33.16 -24.66
C THR A 624 48.83 32.99 -23.33
N GLY A 625 49.33 31.77 -23.04
CA GLY A 625 50.56 31.45 -22.27
C GLY A 625 50.76 31.91 -20.80
N PRO A 626 51.96 31.70 -20.20
CA PRO A 626 53.06 30.78 -20.60
C PRO A 626 53.70 29.93 -19.46
N LEU A 627 54.68 29.06 -19.82
CA LEU A 627 55.65 28.29 -18.98
C LEU A 627 55.17 26.99 -18.30
N PRO A 628 56.06 25.99 -18.06
CA PRO A 628 57.25 25.55 -18.83
C PRO A 628 57.29 24.03 -19.14
N GLN A 629 58.33 23.57 -19.86
CA GLN A 629 58.47 22.20 -20.40
C GLN A 629 58.97 21.15 -19.38
N ARG A 630 58.51 19.87 -19.50
CA ARG A 630 59.39 18.69 -19.63
C ARG A 630 58.67 17.38 -20.06
N SER A 631 59.46 16.39 -20.46
CA SER A 631 59.05 15.16 -21.17
C SER A 631 58.56 14.00 -20.28
N ALA A 632 57.85 13.04 -20.89
CA ALA A 632 57.27 11.86 -20.24
C ALA A 632 58.27 10.73 -19.90
N PRO A 633 57.88 9.82 -18.98
CA PRO A 633 58.38 8.44 -18.94
C PRO A 633 57.28 7.35 -18.88
N THR A 634 57.69 6.11 -19.21
CA THR A 634 56.92 4.85 -19.21
C THR A 634 56.48 4.38 -17.80
N PRO A 635 55.33 3.71 -17.64
CA PRO A 635 54.91 3.15 -16.34
C PRO A 635 55.72 1.91 -15.91
N SER A 636 55.97 1.80 -14.60
CA SER A 636 56.52 0.62 -13.89
C SER A 636 55.84 0.46 -12.53
N ASN A 637 55.75 -0.77 -12.00
CA ASN A 637 55.02 -1.10 -10.76
C ASN A 637 55.51 -0.37 -9.49
N PRO A 638 54.58 -0.01 -8.57
CA PRO A 638 54.85 0.15 -7.13
C PRO A 638 54.43 -1.09 -6.28
N PRO A 639 54.82 -1.20 -4.99
CA PRO A 639 54.80 -2.47 -4.23
C PRO A 639 53.87 -2.52 -3.00
N GLN A 640 53.91 -3.62 -2.24
CA GLN A 640 53.23 -3.83 -0.94
C GLN A 640 53.92 -3.12 0.24
N VAL A 641 53.13 -2.63 1.21
CA VAL A 641 53.47 -2.52 2.65
C VAL A 641 52.18 -2.80 3.49
N GLN A 642 52.32 -3.17 4.77
CA GLN A 642 51.27 -3.74 5.63
C GLN A 642 50.39 -2.71 6.39
N PRO A 643 49.18 -3.11 6.83
CA PRO A 643 48.33 -2.33 7.75
C PRO A 643 48.57 -2.66 9.24
N HIS A 644 48.29 -1.71 10.14
CA HIS A 644 48.17 -1.93 11.59
C HIS A 644 46.70 -2.11 12.03
N GLN A 645 46.47 -2.77 13.17
CA GLN A 645 45.15 -3.16 13.67
C GLN A 645 44.60 -2.21 14.76
N SER A 646 43.28 -2.02 14.79
CA SER A 646 42.40 -2.03 16.00
C SER A 646 40.96 -1.63 15.62
N ALA A 647 39.87 -2.04 16.29
CA ALA A 647 39.57 -3.27 17.04
C ALA A 647 38.04 -3.32 17.29
N ILE A 648 37.34 -4.37 16.85
CA ILE A 648 35.90 -4.63 17.15
C ILE A 648 35.76 -6.15 17.43
N PRO A 649 35.01 -6.59 18.47
CA PRO A 649 35.12 -7.95 19.00
C PRO A 649 34.48 -9.05 18.12
N HIS A 650 34.95 -10.28 18.35
CA HIS A 650 34.61 -11.46 17.55
C HIS A 650 33.36 -12.23 18.05
N THR A 651 32.59 -12.76 17.09
CA THR A 651 31.72 -13.94 17.27
C THR A 651 32.12 -14.94 16.18
N PRO A 652 32.32 -16.25 16.47
CA PRO A 652 33.03 -17.16 15.57
C PRO A 652 32.22 -17.61 14.35
N ALA A 653 32.92 -17.84 13.24
CA ALA A 653 32.33 -18.29 11.97
C ALA A 653 31.99 -19.79 11.97
N ALA A 654 30.90 -20.14 11.27
CA ALA A 654 30.55 -21.52 10.96
C ALA A 654 30.96 -21.88 9.51
N SER A 655 31.52 -23.07 9.31
CA SER A 655 31.96 -23.57 8.00
C SER A 655 30.78 -23.93 7.08
N PRO A 656 30.94 -23.81 5.74
CA PRO A 656 29.85 -24.01 4.80
C PRO A 656 29.55 -25.49 4.51
N GLY A 657 28.28 -25.81 4.26
CA GLY A 657 27.90 -27.00 3.48
C GLY A 657 26.79 -27.87 4.06
N GLN A 658 25.53 -27.48 3.87
CA GLN A 658 24.41 -28.45 3.85
C GLN A 658 23.36 -28.02 2.81
N LYS A 659 23.10 -28.88 1.81
CA LYS A 659 21.99 -28.68 0.87
C LYS A 659 20.68 -29.05 1.58
N THR A 660 19.80 -28.08 1.80
CA THR A 660 18.45 -28.34 2.28
C THR A 660 17.61 -29.00 1.19
N ASP A 661 17.20 -30.25 1.43
CA ASP A 661 16.26 -30.96 0.56
C ASP A 661 14.84 -30.38 0.71
N TRP A 662 14.52 -29.46 -0.20
CA TRP A 662 13.24 -28.76 -0.27
C TRP A 662 12.02 -29.67 -0.42
N ALA A 663 12.15 -30.87 -1.02
CA ALA A 663 11.04 -31.80 -1.13
C ALA A 663 10.55 -32.24 0.26
N SER A 664 11.49 -32.50 1.18
CA SER A 664 11.19 -32.89 2.56
C SER A 664 10.54 -31.78 3.42
N ALA A 665 10.63 -30.52 3.00
CA ALA A 665 10.00 -29.38 3.66
C ALA A 665 8.53 -29.22 3.21
N VAL A 666 8.30 -29.20 1.90
CA VAL A 666 6.95 -29.13 1.29
C VAL A 666 6.07 -30.29 1.78
N GLN A 667 6.64 -31.49 1.90
CA GLN A 667 5.91 -32.68 2.34
C GLN A 667 5.63 -32.72 3.86
N ARG A 668 6.31 -31.87 4.66
CA ARG A 668 5.96 -31.61 6.07
C ARG A 668 4.84 -30.57 6.18
N MET A 669 4.89 -29.47 5.44
CA MET A 669 3.83 -28.45 5.44
C MET A 669 2.46 -29.03 5.05
N ARG A 670 2.41 -29.92 4.05
CA ARG A 670 1.17 -30.64 3.68
C ARG A 670 0.59 -31.57 4.75
N ARG A 671 1.31 -31.90 5.81
CA ARG A 671 0.81 -32.75 6.92
C ARG A 671 0.28 -31.93 8.12
N ALA A 672 0.54 -30.62 8.19
CA ALA A 672 0.06 -29.77 9.28
C ALA A 672 -1.43 -29.42 9.13
N ASN A 673 -1.86 -28.98 7.96
CA ASN A 673 -3.23 -28.50 7.71
C ASN A 673 -4.24 -29.65 7.43
N GLY A 674 -3.99 -30.85 7.94
CA GLY A 674 -4.63 -32.10 7.51
C GLY A 674 -5.71 -32.68 8.44
N ARG A 675 -6.34 -31.87 9.31
CA ARG A 675 -7.36 -32.36 10.28
C ARG A 675 -8.50 -31.38 10.56
N HIS A 676 -9.41 -31.21 9.60
CA HIS A 676 -10.84 -31.25 9.92
C HIS A 676 -11.54 -32.17 8.93
N ARG A 677 -12.58 -32.86 9.39
CA ARG A 677 -13.21 -34.01 8.72
C ARG A 677 -14.68 -33.68 8.51
N ALA A 678 -15.09 -33.52 7.25
CA ALA A 678 -16.51 -33.46 6.91
C ALA A 678 -17.19 -34.82 7.18
N PRO A 679 -18.47 -34.84 7.55
CA PRO A 679 -19.31 -36.03 7.46
C PRO A 679 -19.71 -36.30 5.99
N ASP A 680 -19.97 -37.57 5.66
CA ASP A 680 -20.38 -38.00 4.32
C ASP A 680 -21.91 -37.87 4.08
N ASP A 681 -22.30 -37.64 2.82
CA ASP A 681 -23.70 -37.70 2.34
C ASP A 681 -24.26 -39.14 2.30
N PRO A 682 -25.60 -39.29 2.35
CA PRO A 682 -26.31 -40.37 1.67
C PRO A 682 -27.26 -39.87 0.56
N GLU A 683 -27.59 -40.75 -0.38
CA GLU A 683 -28.05 -40.38 -1.73
C GLU A 683 -29.58 -40.37 -2.00
N HIS A 684 -29.97 -39.56 -3.01
CA HIS A 684 -31.03 -39.77 -4.03
C HIS A 684 -32.55 -39.70 -3.70
N HIS A 685 -33.20 -38.69 -4.32
CA HIS A 685 -34.51 -38.73 -5.05
C HIS A 685 -35.86 -38.86 -4.28
N PRO A 686 -37.02 -38.48 -4.89
CA PRO A 686 -37.26 -37.31 -5.78
C PRO A 686 -38.65 -36.61 -5.58
N SER A 687 -38.88 -35.53 -6.35
CA SER A 687 -40.21 -35.08 -6.88
C SER A 687 -41.20 -34.23 -6.05
N ILE A 688 -41.74 -33.21 -6.74
CA ILE A 688 -43.07 -32.54 -6.60
C ILE A 688 -43.33 -31.64 -5.36
N THR A 689 -43.41 -30.32 -5.59
CA THR A 689 -44.66 -29.50 -5.53
C THR A 689 -44.34 -28.02 -5.86
N GLU A 690 -45.12 -27.38 -6.74
CA GLU A 690 -45.16 -25.91 -6.89
C GLU A 690 -46.31 -25.35 -6.05
N GLU A 691 -46.09 -24.31 -5.24
CA GLU A 691 -47.11 -23.30 -4.88
C GLU A 691 -46.44 -21.95 -4.49
N PRO A 692 -47.16 -20.80 -4.57
CA PRO A 692 -46.52 -19.49 -4.75
C PRO A 692 -46.42 -18.60 -3.48
N ILE A 693 -45.45 -17.68 -3.51
CA ILE A 693 -45.31 -16.60 -2.52
C ILE A 693 -46.34 -15.48 -2.81
N PRO A 694 -47.04 -14.93 -1.80
CA PRO A 694 -48.13 -13.96 -2.00
C PRO A 694 -47.64 -12.54 -2.36
N ARG A 695 -48.52 -11.80 -3.05
CA ARG A 695 -48.37 -10.37 -3.37
C ARG A 695 -48.82 -9.50 -2.17
N PRO A 696 -48.15 -8.38 -1.86
CA PRO A 696 -48.66 -7.41 -0.89
C PRO A 696 -49.87 -6.63 -1.46
N GLN A 697 -50.81 -6.26 -0.58
CA GLN A 697 -51.91 -5.33 -0.87
C GLN A 697 -51.59 -3.91 -0.38
N PRO A 698 -52.21 -2.86 -0.96
CA PRO A 698 -51.95 -1.46 -0.60
C PRO A 698 -52.63 -1.05 0.71
N ALA A 699 -52.16 0.05 1.29
CA ALA A 699 -52.79 0.68 2.46
C ALA A 699 -53.94 1.62 2.06
N ASP A 700 -55.03 1.59 2.82
CA ASP A 700 -56.21 2.43 2.59
C ASP A 700 -56.02 3.89 3.03
N THR A 701 -56.66 4.80 2.29
CA THR A 701 -56.64 6.25 2.55
C THR A 701 -57.86 6.67 3.38
N GLN A 702 -57.66 7.26 4.56
CA GLN A 702 -58.73 7.97 5.26
C GLN A 702 -58.87 9.40 4.74
N ALA A 703 -60.10 9.80 4.41
CA ALA A 703 -60.45 11.15 3.98
C ALA A 703 -61.39 11.83 5.00
N PRO A 704 -61.24 13.14 5.25
CA PRO A 704 -62.17 13.90 6.09
C PRO A 704 -63.47 14.25 5.36
N THR A 705 -64.52 14.53 6.14
CA THR A 705 -65.91 14.71 5.69
C THR A 705 -66.19 16.05 5.00
N ARG A 706 -67.02 16.03 3.93
CA ARG A 706 -67.88 17.17 3.54
C ARG A 706 -68.98 17.41 4.60
N PRO A 707 -69.56 18.62 4.66
CA PRO A 707 -70.88 18.78 4.04
C PRO A 707 -71.01 20.05 3.19
N ASN A 708 -71.98 20.05 2.27
CA ASN A 708 -72.72 21.24 1.88
C ASN A 708 -74.05 20.81 1.22
N ASP A 709 -75.11 21.60 1.39
CA ASP A 709 -76.47 21.28 0.92
C ASP A 709 -76.73 21.67 -0.55
N GLN A 710 -77.81 21.10 -1.09
CA GLN A 710 -78.49 21.34 -2.38
C GLN A 710 -77.86 20.68 -3.62
#